data_AF-A0A7C5Q6R5-F1
#
_entry.id   AF-A0A7C5Q6R5-F1
#
_cell.length_a   1.000
_cell.length_b   1.000
_cell.length_c   1.000
_cell.angle_alpha   90.00
_cell.angle_beta   90.00
_cell.angle_gamma   90.00
#
_symmetry.space_group_name_H-M   'P 1'
#
loop_
_entity.id
_entity.type
_entity.pdbx_description
1 polymer ?
#
loop_
_entity_poly.entity_id
_entity_poly.type
_entity_poly.pdbx_seq_one_letter_code
_entity_poly.pdbx_strand_id
1 'polypeptide(L)'
;TEKSQELFLPKVLFPAGVYRLRITTQDKFGTPVQREQYLKLYNTDKGLLPQPSIAWTLGPQRPCEPGEKASWYVGTSLDKLPVLLEFERDGKLLSREWTTVQGLRNFHRKIEEADRGNLQYMLHYAALNRSYHDYQTLIVPWTNKKLKVEYRSFRDKLLPGQDESWEIAISGPKGEKVAAEMVATMYDASLDAFVPKPWDFRVWPERTYVQNTLSSPGYSRLNMRNLSSRHTGSYIRVSRTYRQLNWFKWHSYGRTLALYERDAYSVSAAVLRKEGHVAEAAPPEDMQVADSAGLEAAPPSPPPAAGEKPQAPEQEAPAPQPPAVRENLDETVFFMPDLRTDADGRIILSFKMNEALTRWKFQLFAHTSDLKYALDTRELVTQKDLMIVPHPPRFLREGDEIEFTAKVVNLSEQTLSGNAVLQMVNPLNSVPVYKWLDNPDFNRHFTVEGGRSAAVAWRFKVPPVNEVPLIEYTVEAGAGDYTDAERSLLPVLTDRMLVTESMPLPVRGGEHKTFVFEHMQNHGSSTLANNGLTLEFTSNPAWYAVQALPYLMEYPYECSEQIFSRYYANSLATTVANSQPRIREIFEAWSEEDLQSPLSKNEELKSALLEETPWVLDAQSEEEQRKNIALFFDLHRMAKERARAIDKLAQRQLANGGFAWFAGGRDNWYITQYIVEGLAHLDRLGALQTEDESRLRSMIERAVSYIDDRMLEYYHDLERSVKKGYTSWDDDHLSPIIIHYLYTRSFFLDRDARAGLGLVGGPDGYMALPKKVEKPFNYFMDQAEKHWTQKSVYQQGMLALCVHRTEAPGAADIIMRSLKERAIRHPELGMYWKTPRGYFWYQHPIEQQALLIEAFSEVANDAESVDAMKAWLLKHKQTNAWRTTKATAEAVYALLSFGDNWLAESEPVHITFGGKDKADAWYNKRITEAQQTAMPGTGYFKLHFSAEDMVQDMAVVEVENPNKHVAWGALYWQYFEKLENITTFEETPLQLKRALFKVVLDDTGERLVSLSANESTLEVGDKVRVRVELRVDRDMEYVHMRDMRASGFEPVEVLSRYKWQGGLGYYQSTRDASTDFFFSYLPKGTYVFEYTLRVAHRGEFSNGITSIQCMYAPEFTSHAEGLHVSVK
;
A
#
# COMPACT_ATOMS: atom_id res chain seq x y z
N THR A 1 23.73 -14.85 35.74
CA THR A 1 23.42 -14.35 37.10
C THR A 1 23.68 -12.85 37.12
N GLU A 2 23.23 -12.11 38.14
CA GLU A 2 23.49 -10.65 38.24
C GLU A 2 24.97 -10.26 38.16
N LYS A 3 25.89 -11.20 38.40
CA LYS A 3 27.34 -10.95 38.43
C LYS A 3 28.11 -11.46 37.21
N SER A 4 27.56 -12.37 36.41
CA SER A 4 28.25 -12.92 35.23
C SER A 4 27.28 -13.65 34.30
N GLN A 5 27.49 -13.49 32.99
CA GLN A 5 26.85 -14.30 31.95
C GLN A 5 27.63 -15.60 31.64
N GLU A 6 28.82 -15.74 32.22
CA GLU A 6 29.73 -16.86 31.98
C GLU A 6 29.74 -17.82 33.16
N LEU A 7 29.62 -19.12 32.87
CA LEU A 7 29.80 -20.20 33.84
C LEU A 7 31.18 -20.84 33.62
N PHE A 8 32.12 -20.58 34.53
CA PHE A 8 33.43 -21.21 34.49
C PHE A 8 33.35 -22.66 35.01
N LEU A 9 33.68 -23.62 34.14
CA LEU A 9 33.86 -25.02 34.54
C LEU A 9 35.35 -25.26 34.84
N PRO A 10 35.72 -25.72 36.05
CA PRO A 10 37.12 -25.99 36.38
C PRO A 10 37.70 -27.07 35.45
N LYS A 11 38.88 -26.78 34.88
CA LYS A 11 39.57 -27.62 33.86
C LYS A 11 39.91 -29.05 34.33
N VAL A 12 39.77 -29.36 35.62
CA VAL A 12 40.38 -30.55 36.28
C VAL A 12 39.35 -31.63 36.66
N LEU A 13 38.04 -31.37 36.61
CA LEU A 13 37.07 -32.26 37.27
C LEU A 13 36.49 -33.41 36.44
N PHE A 14 36.66 -33.43 35.11
CA PHE A 14 35.94 -34.39 34.27
C PHE A 14 36.87 -35.12 33.27
N PRO A 15 36.83 -36.47 33.21
CA PRO A 15 37.53 -37.22 32.16
C PRO A 15 36.95 -36.91 30.77
N ALA A 16 37.66 -37.34 29.72
CA ALA A 16 37.12 -37.26 28.36
C ALA A 16 35.83 -38.09 28.27
N GLY A 17 34.78 -37.53 27.66
CA GLY A 17 33.45 -38.11 27.71
C GLY A 17 32.36 -37.20 27.14
N VAL A 18 31.15 -37.73 27.04
CA VAL A 18 29.94 -36.96 26.72
C VAL A 18 29.17 -36.68 27.99
N TYR A 19 28.88 -35.40 28.24
CA TYR A 19 28.23 -34.93 29.45
C TYR A 19 26.95 -34.17 29.13
N ARG A 20 26.00 -34.17 30.08
CA ARG A 20 24.83 -33.30 30.06
C ARG A 20 24.96 -32.30 31.21
N LEU A 21 25.16 -31.03 30.87
CA LEU A 21 25.10 -29.92 31.80
C LEU A 21 23.63 -29.53 31.98
N ARG A 22 23.15 -29.52 33.22
CA ARG A 22 21.83 -29.01 33.60
C ARG A 22 22.03 -27.83 34.56
N ILE A 23 21.50 -26.69 34.20
CA ILE A 23 21.48 -25.48 35.04
C ILE A 23 20.04 -25.23 35.44
N THR A 24 19.82 -25.02 36.74
CA THR A 24 18.52 -24.67 37.32
C THR A 24 18.67 -23.40 38.13
N THR A 25 17.77 -22.44 37.95
CA THR A 25 17.72 -21.18 38.70
C THR A 25 16.25 -20.78 38.91
N GLN A 26 16.00 -19.68 39.59
CA GLN A 26 14.73 -18.95 39.55
C GLN A 26 14.90 -17.65 38.76
N ASP A 27 13.84 -17.19 38.09
CA ASP A 27 13.80 -15.85 37.50
C ASP A 27 13.46 -14.78 38.55
N LYS A 28 13.38 -13.52 38.13
CA LYS A 28 13.07 -12.38 39.01
C LYS A 28 11.67 -12.42 39.65
N PHE A 29 10.81 -13.34 39.21
CA PHE A 29 9.46 -13.54 39.73
C PHE A 29 9.34 -14.83 40.57
N GLY A 30 10.46 -15.53 40.83
CA GLY A 30 10.49 -16.78 41.58
C GLY A 30 10.14 -18.02 40.75
N THR A 31 9.97 -17.89 39.42
CA THR A 31 9.65 -19.02 38.54
C THR A 31 10.89 -19.87 38.31
N PRO A 32 10.85 -21.20 38.52
CA PRO A 32 11.99 -22.07 38.25
C PRO A 32 12.29 -22.14 36.73
N VAL A 33 13.53 -21.83 36.37
CA VAL A 33 14.04 -21.88 34.99
C VAL A 33 15.10 -22.98 34.91
N GLN A 34 14.96 -23.88 33.94
CA GLN A 34 15.93 -24.95 33.67
C GLN A 34 16.46 -24.84 32.24
N ARG A 35 17.77 -25.02 32.08
CA ARG A 35 18.43 -25.17 30.77
C ARG A 35 19.33 -26.40 30.77
N GLU A 36 19.27 -27.17 29.70
CA GLU A 36 20.13 -28.34 29.48
C GLU A 36 21.01 -28.15 28.24
N GLN A 37 22.26 -28.60 28.31
CA GLN A 37 23.20 -28.59 27.19
C GLN A 37 24.11 -29.82 27.22
N TYR A 38 24.37 -30.41 26.06
CA TYR A 38 25.29 -31.55 25.93
C TYR A 38 26.68 -31.05 25.58
N LEU A 39 27.69 -31.62 26.23
CA LEU A 39 29.10 -31.25 26.09
C LEU A 39 29.91 -32.50 25.72
N LYS A 40 30.90 -32.33 24.85
CA LYS A 40 31.90 -33.37 24.56
C LYS A 40 33.25 -32.90 25.08
N LEU A 41 33.76 -33.57 26.10
CA LEU A 41 35.08 -33.29 26.67
C LEU A 41 36.10 -34.24 26.08
N TYR A 42 37.21 -33.68 25.60
CA TYR A 42 38.33 -34.40 25.01
C TYR A 42 39.63 -33.96 25.70
N ASN A 43 40.67 -34.77 25.62
CA ASN A 43 41.98 -34.43 26.18
C ASN A 43 43.05 -34.54 25.10
N THR A 44 43.52 -33.39 24.60
CA THR A 44 44.55 -33.33 23.56
C THR A 44 45.90 -33.84 24.03
N ASP A 45 46.25 -33.61 25.30
CA ASP A 45 47.56 -33.96 25.87
C ASP A 45 47.70 -35.47 26.08
N LYS A 46 46.60 -36.13 26.47
CA LYS A 46 46.51 -37.58 26.66
C LYS A 46 46.01 -38.33 25.42
N GLY A 47 45.71 -37.62 24.34
CA GLY A 47 45.15 -38.19 23.10
C GLY A 47 43.79 -38.89 23.26
N LEU A 48 42.98 -38.48 24.26
CA LEU A 48 41.70 -39.11 24.57
C LEU A 48 40.55 -38.45 23.82
N LEU A 49 39.81 -39.28 23.10
CA LEU A 49 38.58 -38.92 22.40
C LEU A 49 37.40 -38.75 23.36
N PRO A 50 36.41 -37.91 23.04
CA PRO A 50 35.22 -37.75 23.89
C PRO A 50 34.30 -38.97 23.88
N GLN A 51 34.41 -39.81 22.85
CA GLN A 51 33.65 -41.05 22.67
C GLN A 51 34.36 -41.94 21.65
N PRO A 52 34.16 -43.27 21.69
CA PRO A 52 34.64 -44.17 20.65
C PRO A 52 34.16 -43.74 19.26
N SER A 53 35.08 -43.53 18.32
CA SER A 53 34.78 -43.01 16.98
C SER A 53 35.74 -43.61 15.95
N ILE A 54 35.26 -43.92 14.74
CA ILE A 54 36.13 -44.33 13.63
C ILE A 54 37.03 -43.16 13.22
N ALA A 55 36.43 -42.00 12.98
CA ALA A 55 37.13 -40.73 12.95
C ALA A 55 36.36 -39.69 13.77
N TRP A 56 37.09 -38.83 14.45
CA TRP A 56 36.59 -37.68 15.20
C TRP A 56 37.41 -36.47 14.78
N THR A 57 36.74 -35.42 14.30
CA THR A 57 37.38 -34.19 13.85
C THR A 57 37.12 -33.04 14.81
N LEU A 58 38.11 -32.18 15.00
CA LEU A 58 38.00 -30.94 15.75
C LEU A 58 38.76 -29.84 15.02
N GLY A 59 38.03 -28.93 14.38
CA GLY A 59 38.61 -27.76 13.72
C GLY A 59 39.17 -26.69 14.68
N PRO A 60 39.79 -25.64 14.15
CA PRO A 60 40.18 -24.47 14.92
C PRO A 60 38.98 -23.87 15.67
N GLN A 61 39.19 -23.42 16.91
CA GLN A 61 38.14 -22.81 17.73
C GLN A 61 37.82 -21.36 17.33
N ARG A 62 38.68 -20.74 16.51
CA ARG A 62 38.51 -19.40 15.97
C ARG A 62 38.90 -19.36 14.49
N PRO A 63 38.37 -18.41 13.70
CA PRO A 63 38.88 -18.12 12.37
C PRO A 63 40.39 -17.86 12.41
N CYS A 64 41.08 -18.27 11.35
CA CYS A 64 42.52 -18.09 11.19
C CYS A 64 42.79 -16.98 10.16
N GLU A 65 43.72 -16.09 10.46
CA GLU A 65 44.16 -15.05 9.53
C GLU A 65 45.33 -15.53 8.66
N PRO A 66 45.53 -14.96 7.46
CA PRO A 66 46.74 -15.14 6.69
C PRO A 66 48.01 -14.88 7.50
N GLY A 67 48.98 -15.79 7.38
CA GLY A 67 50.21 -15.82 8.18
C GLY A 67 50.10 -16.67 9.45
N GLU A 68 48.90 -16.93 9.97
CA GLU A 68 48.69 -17.80 11.14
C GLU A 68 48.80 -19.28 10.78
N LYS A 69 48.97 -20.11 11.82
CA LYS A 69 49.00 -21.57 11.71
C LYS A 69 47.66 -22.16 12.15
N ALA A 70 46.81 -22.53 11.20
CA ALA A 70 45.58 -23.27 11.48
C ALA A 70 45.94 -24.66 11.99
N SER A 71 45.36 -25.08 13.11
CA SER A 71 45.56 -26.40 13.70
C SER A 71 44.22 -27.08 13.95
N TRP A 72 44.10 -28.34 13.57
CA TRP A 72 42.89 -29.16 13.77
C TRP A 72 43.29 -30.58 14.15
N TYR A 73 42.40 -31.29 14.80
CA TYR A 73 42.65 -32.66 15.23
C TYR A 73 41.80 -33.63 14.43
N VAL A 74 42.38 -34.78 14.13
CA VAL A 74 41.67 -35.97 13.69
C VAL A 74 42.08 -37.10 14.62
N GLY A 75 41.11 -37.82 15.16
CA GLY A 75 41.40 -38.97 16.01
C GLY A 75 40.55 -40.18 15.68
N THR A 76 41.02 -41.35 16.06
CA THR A 76 40.41 -42.66 15.83
C THR A 76 40.53 -43.52 17.08
N SER A 77 39.51 -44.34 17.33
CA SER A 77 39.56 -45.41 18.35
C SER A 77 40.08 -46.73 17.80
N LEU A 78 40.46 -46.78 16.51
CA LEU A 78 41.15 -47.92 15.91
C LEU A 78 42.66 -47.83 16.19
N ASP A 79 43.36 -48.96 16.11
CA ASP A 79 44.82 -48.97 16.30
C ASP A 79 45.52 -48.04 15.30
N LYS A 80 45.08 -48.07 14.03
CA LYS A 80 45.55 -47.19 12.95
C LYS A 80 44.42 -46.94 11.95
N LEU A 81 44.29 -45.70 11.50
CA LEU A 81 43.38 -45.31 10.43
C LEU A 81 44.18 -44.62 9.30
N PRO A 82 44.36 -45.28 8.14
CA PRO A 82 44.84 -44.61 6.94
C PRO A 82 43.79 -43.61 6.44
N VAL A 83 44.20 -42.37 6.22
CA VAL A 83 43.35 -41.27 5.74
C VAL A 83 44.04 -40.61 4.55
N LEU A 84 43.30 -40.40 3.47
CA LEU A 84 43.68 -39.51 2.38
C LEU A 84 43.18 -38.11 2.73
N LEU A 85 44.11 -37.19 2.97
CA LEU A 85 43.84 -35.78 3.26
C LEU A 85 43.96 -34.99 1.96
N GLU A 86 42.90 -34.27 1.61
CA GLU A 86 42.87 -33.37 0.46
C GLU A 86 42.58 -31.95 0.92
N PHE A 87 43.11 -30.97 0.19
CA PHE A 87 42.76 -29.56 0.33
C PHE A 87 42.22 -29.04 -0.98
N GLU A 88 41.14 -28.28 -0.93
CA GLU A 88 40.48 -27.70 -2.09
C GLU A 88 40.24 -26.21 -1.89
N ARG A 89 40.41 -25.46 -2.98
CA ARG A 89 40.06 -24.04 -3.06
C ARG A 89 39.49 -23.75 -4.44
N ASP A 90 38.31 -23.13 -4.51
CA ASP A 90 37.64 -22.75 -5.78
C ASP A 90 37.46 -23.93 -6.75
N GLY A 91 37.06 -25.11 -6.24
CA GLY A 91 36.91 -26.33 -7.04
C GLY A 91 38.24 -26.93 -7.52
N LYS A 92 39.39 -26.35 -7.13
CA LYS A 92 40.73 -26.82 -7.49
C LYS A 92 41.37 -27.53 -6.30
N LEU A 93 41.79 -28.78 -6.53
CA LEU A 93 42.58 -29.54 -5.60
C LEU A 93 43.96 -28.88 -5.43
N LEU A 94 44.27 -28.43 -4.22
CA LEU A 94 45.55 -27.80 -3.88
C LEU A 94 46.63 -28.83 -3.52
N SER A 95 46.25 -29.85 -2.74
CA SER A 95 47.16 -30.89 -2.29
C SER A 95 46.40 -32.16 -1.92
N ARG A 96 47.04 -33.32 -2.09
CA ARG A 96 46.53 -34.65 -1.76
C ARG A 96 47.65 -35.49 -1.15
N GLU A 97 47.43 -36.04 0.03
CA GLU A 97 48.42 -36.91 0.69
C GLU A 97 47.77 -38.03 1.50
N TRP A 98 48.41 -39.20 1.53
CA TRP A 98 48.06 -40.26 2.45
C TRP A 98 48.74 -40.05 3.79
N THR A 99 47.99 -40.20 4.87
CA THR A 99 48.47 -40.09 6.24
C THR A 99 47.86 -41.20 7.09
N THR A 100 48.38 -41.40 8.30
CA THR A 100 47.84 -42.39 9.25
C THR A 100 47.55 -41.69 10.57
N VAL A 101 46.34 -41.90 11.09
CA VAL A 101 45.89 -41.41 12.39
C VAL A 101 45.94 -42.57 13.38
N GLN A 102 46.53 -42.33 14.56
CA GLN A 102 46.54 -43.27 15.70
C GLN A 102 46.20 -42.47 16.95
N GLY A 103 45.21 -42.91 17.72
CA GLY A 103 44.68 -42.11 18.84
C GLY A 103 44.20 -40.75 18.34
N LEU A 104 44.78 -39.66 18.82
CA LEU A 104 44.47 -38.30 18.38
C LEU A 104 45.70 -37.64 17.75
N ARG A 105 45.58 -37.21 16.49
CA ARG A 105 46.64 -36.54 15.75
C ARG A 105 46.30 -35.08 15.48
N ASN A 106 47.25 -34.19 15.75
CA ASN A 106 47.17 -32.78 15.39
C ASN A 106 47.71 -32.58 13.97
N PHE A 107 46.92 -31.90 13.14
CA PHE A 107 47.29 -31.46 11.81
C PHE A 107 47.38 -29.94 11.81
N HIS A 108 48.24 -29.41 10.95
CA HIS A 108 48.41 -27.98 10.86
C HIS A 108 48.76 -27.52 9.45
N ARG A 109 48.35 -26.30 9.12
CA ARG A 109 48.65 -25.64 7.84
C ARG A 109 48.86 -24.15 8.09
N LYS A 110 49.86 -23.56 7.42
CA LYS A 110 50.03 -22.11 7.38
C LYS A 110 48.97 -21.54 6.44
N ILE A 111 48.22 -20.54 6.90
CA ILE A 111 47.20 -19.86 6.09
C ILE A 111 47.86 -18.80 5.23
N GLU A 112 47.51 -18.75 3.96
CA GLU A 112 48.01 -17.78 2.99
C GLU A 112 46.94 -16.73 2.66
N GLU A 113 47.34 -15.59 2.09
CA GLU A 113 46.38 -14.53 1.70
C GLU A 113 45.38 -15.04 0.66
N ALA A 114 45.82 -15.96 -0.21
CA ALA A 114 44.95 -16.60 -1.20
C ALA A 114 43.88 -17.53 -0.59
N ASP A 115 44.01 -17.91 0.68
CA ASP A 115 43.05 -18.76 1.39
C ASP A 115 41.86 -17.96 1.97
N ARG A 116 41.87 -16.63 1.89
CA ARG A 116 40.71 -15.81 2.29
C ARG A 116 39.45 -16.23 1.54
N GLY A 117 38.32 -16.14 2.24
CA GLY A 117 37.08 -16.75 1.78
C GLY A 117 37.02 -18.24 2.08
N ASN A 118 37.73 -18.70 3.12
CA ASN A 118 37.81 -20.08 3.60
C ASN A 118 38.60 -21.05 2.70
N LEU A 119 39.09 -22.11 3.34
CA LEU A 119 39.82 -23.22 2.73
C LEU A 119 39.16 -24.54 3.15
N GLN A 120 38.95 -25.46 2.21
CA GLN A 120 38.32 -26.75 2.50
C GLN A 120 39.37 -27.84 2.66
N TYR A 121 39.17 -28.74 3.63
CA TYR A 121 39.92 -30.00 3.72
C TYR A 121 38.97 -31.20 3.81
N MET A 122 39.36 -32.29 3.15
CA MET A 122 38.60 -33.52 3.04
C MET A 122 39.41 -34.66 3.61
N LEU A 123 38.75 -35.53 4.36
CA LEU A 123 39.33 -36.76 4.88
C LEU A 123 38.61 -37.93 4.25
N HIS A 124 39.29 -38.72 3.41
CA HIS A 124 38.76 -39.96 2.86
C HIS A 124 39.43 -41.16 3.52
N TYR A 125 38.66 -42.11 4.02
CA TYR A 125 39.22 -43.29 4.69
C TYR A 125 38.30 -44.50 4.56
N ALA A 126 38.86 -45.69 4.70
CA ALA A 126 38.10 -46.93 4.74
C ALA A 126 38.38 -47.66 6.06
N ALA A 127 37.32 -48.08 6.73
CA ALA A 127 37.40 -48.84 7.97
C ALA A 127 36.22 -49.81 8.05
N LEU A 128 36.43 -50.99 8.62
CA LEU A 128 35.36 -51.99 8.84
C LEU A 128 34.56 -52.30 7.55
N ASN A 129 35.24 -52.43 6.42
CA ASN A 129 34.67 -52.65 5.08
C ASN A 129 33.69 -51.56 4.61
N ARG A 130 33.85 -50.32 5.09
CA ARG A 130 33.06 -49.16 4.68
C ARG A 130 33.97 -48.00 4.33
N SER A 131 33.61 -47.26 3.29
CA SER A 131 34.24 -45.98 2.94
C SER A 131 33.56 -44.83 3.67
N TYR A 132 34.36 -43.88 4.15
CA TYR A 132 33.93 -42.69 4.84
C TYR A 132 34.58 -41.45 4.20
N HIS A 133 33.90 -40.33 4.34
CA HIS A 133 34.39 -39.03 3.92
C HIS A 133 33.93 -37.97 4.94
N ASP A 134 34.84 -37.11 5.37
CA ASP A 134 34.54 -35.94 6.20
C ASP A 134 34.97 -34.67 5.47
N TYR A 135 34.07 -33.70 5.34
CA TYR A 135 34.33 -32.38 4.75
C TYR A 135 34.38 -31.35 5.87
N GLN A 136 35.43 -30.53 5.88
CA GLN A 136 35.66 -29.56 6.94
C GLN A 136 36.17 -28.24 6.35
N THR A 137 35.69 -27.13 6.91
CA THR A 137 36.07 -25.78 6.50
C THR A 137 37.06 -25.19 7.50
N LEU A 138 38.22 -24.73 7.01
CA LEU A 138 39.06 -23.78 7.73
C LEU A 138 38.56 -22.37 7.40
N ILE A 139 38.03 -21.67 8.41
CA ILE A 139 37.46 -20.33 8.25
C ILE A 139 38.58 -19.31 8.15
N VAL A 140 38.65 -18.62 7.02
CA VAL A 140 39.64 -17.56 6.75
C VAL A 140 38.89 -16.31 6.29
N PRO A 141 38.66 -15.34 7.18
CA PRO A 141 37.72 -14.24 6.94
C PRO A 141 38.31 -13.17 6.01
N TRP A 142 37.46 -12.30 5.46
CA TRP A 142 37.85 -11.11 4.70
C TRP A 142 38.06 -9.89 5.61
N THR A 143 38.81 -10.02 6.71
CA THR A 143 39.06 -8.90 7.65
C THR A 143 39.85 -7.76 7.04
N ASN A 144 40.70 -8.03 6.04
CA ASN A 144 41.36 -7.00 5.22
C ASN A 144 40.39 -6.14 4.39
N LYS A 145 39.12 -6.55 4.28
CA LYS A 145 38.05 -5.83 3.60
C LYS A 145 37.02 -5.21 4.56
N LYS A 146 37.25 -5.27 5.86
CA LYS A 146 36.40 -4.63 6.87
C LYS A 146 36.93 -3.26 7.26
N LEU A 147 36.14 -2.22 7.06
CA LEU A 147 36.38 -0.91 7.63
C LEU A 147 36.09 -0.94 9.14
N LYS A 148 36.74 -0.05 9.88
CA LYS A 148 36.51 0.21 11.29
C LYS A 148 35.72 1.50 11.42
N VAL A 149 34.68 1.44 12.26
CA VAL A 149 33.82 2.58 12.58
C VAL A 149 34.06 2.92 14.04
N GLU A 150 34.45 4.16 14.31
CA GLU A 150 34.69 4.69 15.64
C GLU A 150 33.76 5.89 15.87
N TYR A 151 32.98 5.86 16.93
CA TYR A 151 32.12 6.96 17.32
C TYR A 151 32.87 7.85 18.31
N ARG A 152 33.25 9.04 17.88
CA ARG A 152 33.92 10.03 18.73
C ARG A 152 32.92 10.83 19.56
N SER A 153 31.73 11.07 19.00
CA SER A 153 30.56 11.46 19.78
C SER A 153 29.38 10.57 19.39
N PHE A 154 28.72 10.01 20.41
CA PHE A 154 27.45 9.30 20.28
C PHE A 154 26.73 9.36 21.63
N ARG A 155 25.54 9.94 21.64
CA ARG A 155 24.67 10.02 22.81
C ARG A 155 23.53 9.04 22.61
N ASP A 156 23.41 8.08 23.52
CA ASP A 156 22.38 7.03 23.49
C ASP A 156 21.08 7.44 24.20
N LYS A 157 21.07 8.63 24.80
CA LYS A 157 19.90 9.28 25.44
C LYS A 157 19.83 10.73 25.02
N LEU A 158 18.70 11.12 24.44
CA LEU A 158 18.44 12.47 23.92
C LEU A 158 17.12 13.03 24.45
N LEU A 159 16.97 14.35 24.38
CA LEU A 159 15.69 15.02 24.60
C LEU A 159 14.89 15.08 23.28
N PRO A 160 13.55 15.02 23.33
CA PRO A 160 12.71 15.23 22.16
C PRO A 160 12.99 16.61 21.55
N GLY A 161 13.06 16.70 20.22
CA GLY A 161 13.30 17.98 19.53
C GLY A 161 14.73 18.53 19.63
N GLN A 162 15.65 17.82 20.29
CA GLN A 162 17.02 18.28 20.51
C GLN A 162 17.85 18.31 19.22
N ASP A 163 18.58 19.40 18.99
CA ASP A 163 19.65 19.43 17.98
C ASP A 163 20.84 18.57 18.44
N GLU A 164 21.31 17.69 17.56
CA GLU A 164 22.33 16.70 17.86
C GLU A 164 23.40 16.63 16.77
N SER A 165 24.63 16.27 17.16
CA SER A 165 25.74 16.11 16.23
C SER A 165 26.69 15.00 16.65
N TRP A 166 26.89 14.03 15.75
CA TRP A 166 27.79 12.90 15.95
C TRP A 166 28.98 12.95 15.01
N GLU A 167 30.18 12.79 15.57
CA GLU A 167 31.43 12.62 14.83
C GLU A 167 31.75 11.12 14.75
N ILE A 168 31.80 10.61 13.52
CA ILE A 168 32.12 9.22 13.21
C ILE A 168 33.42 9.20 12.42
N ALA A 169 34.41 8.45 12.90
CA ALA A 169 35.65 8.21 12.19
C ALA A 169 35.63 6.84 11.51
N ILE A 170 35.96 6.81 10.22
CA ILE A 170 36.06 5.60 9.41
C ILE A 170 37.53 5.39 9.05
N SER A 171 38.03 4.20 9.36
CA SER A 171 39.41 3.82 9.03
C SER A 171 39.46 2.44 8.40
N GLY A 172 40.55 2.17 7.68
CA GLY A 172 40.82 0.85 7.15
C GLY A 172 41.20 -0.16 8.24
N PRO A 173 41.36 -1.44 7.88
CA PRO A 173 41.65 -2.51 8.83
C PRO A 173 42.90 -2.25 9.71
N LYS A 174 43.91 -1.54 9.19
CA LYS A 174 45.15 -1.22 9.92
C LYS A 174 45.09 0.15 10.62
N GLY A 175 43.93 0.80 10.63
CA GLY A 175 43.75 2.14 11.20
C GLY A 175 44.17 3.26 10.25
N GLU A 176 44.43 2.95 8.98
CA GLU A 176 44.74 3.96 7.97
C GLU A 176 43.50 4.81 7.65
N LYS A 177 43.70 6.10 7.40
CA LYS A 177 42.63 6.97 6.90
C LYS A 177 42.23 6.53 5.50
N VAL A 178 40.93 6.51 5.21
CA VAL A 178 40.40 6.09 3.92
C VAL A 178 39.37 7.09 3.43
N ALA A 179 39.33 7.31 2.11
CA ALA A 179 38.21 7.99 1.47
C ALA A 179 37.06 6.99 1.37
N ALA A 180 36.01 7.18 2.18
CA ALA A 180 34.84 6.34 2.21
C ALA A 180 33.56 7.15 1.99
N GLU A 181 32.59 6.52 1.35
CA GLU A 181 31.21 6.98 1.24
C GLU A 181 30.37 6.22 2.27
N MET A 182 29.37 6.88 2.84
CA MET A 182 28.50 6.34 3.87
C MET A 182 27.04 6.74 3.63
N VAL A 183 26.14 5.78 3.78
CA VAL A 183 24.70 6.02 3.96
C VAL A 183 24.34 5.81 5.42
N ALA A 184 23.47 6.67 5.94
CA ALA A 184 23.01 6.64 7.31
C ALA A 184 21.49 6.81 7.39
N THR A 185 20.84 6.07 8.28
CA THR A 185 19.40 6.22 8.55
C THR A 185 19.10 6.05 10.02
N MET A 186 18.04 6.71 10.48
CA MET A 186 17.53 6.54 11.83
C MET A 186 16.01 6.55 11.83
N TYR A 187 15.43 5.49 12.39
CA TYR A 187 13.98 5.26 12.43
C TYR A 187 13.55 4.63 13.76
N ASP A 188 12.27 4.70 14.07
CA ASP A 188 11.68 4.16 15.30
C ASP A 188 11.79 2.62 15.31
N ALA A 189 12.40 2.08 16.36
CA ALA A 189 12.63 0.64 16.50
C ALA A 189 11.34 -0.18 16.59
N SER A 190 10.19 0.43 16.90
CA SER A 190 8.87 -0.21 16.87
C SER A 190 8.52 -0.72 15.47
N LEU A 191 9.05 -0.10 14.40
CA LEU A 191 8.84 -0.56 13.02
C LEU A 191 9.41 -1.97 12.76
N ASP A 192 10.45 -2.38 13.52
CA ASP A 192 11.02 -3.73 13.42
C ASP A 192 10.05 -4.82 13.92
N ALA A 193 9.01 -4.47 14.69
CA ALA A 193 7.95 -5.41 15.08
C ALA A 193 7.12 -5.86 13.87
N PHE A 194 7.03 -5.03 12.82
CA PHE A 194 6.37 -5.39 11.56
C PHE A 194 7.31 -6.16 10.65
N VAL A 195 8.45 -5.55 10.30
CA VAL A 195 9.47 -6.16 9.44
C VAL A 195 10.86 -5.63 9.85
N PRO A 196 11.74 -6.49 10.41
CA PRO A 196 13.12 -6.10 10.68
C PRO A 196 13.85 -5.74 9.38
N LYS A 197 14.59 -4.63 9.39
CA LYS A 197 15.41 -4.19 8.23
C LYS A 197 16.93 -4.29 8.51
N PRO A 198 17.52 -5.49 8.60
CA PRO A 198 18.97 -5.60 8.69
C PRO A 198 19.62 -5.24 7.34
N TRP A 199 20.66 -4.42 7.37
CA TRP A 199 21.51 -4.21 6.20
C TRP A 199 22.51 -5.36 6.09
N ASP A 200 22.64 -5.96 4.90
CA ASP A 200 23.59 -7.02 4.60
C ASP A 200 24.35 -6.67 3.30
N PHE A 201 25.65 -6.92 3.31
CA PHE A 201 26.54 -6.64 2.17
C PHE A 201 27.57 -7.76 2.06
N ARG A 202 27.40 -8.64 1.06
CA ARG A 202 28.26 -9.81 0.81
C ARG A 202 28.75 -9.84 -0.62
N VAL A 203 29.81 -9.09 -0.88
CA VAL A 203 30.44 -9.03 -2.21
C VAL A 203 31.71 -9.89 -2.30
N TRP A 204 32.32 -10.22 -1.15
CA TRP A 204 33.53 -11.04 -1.10
C TRP A 204 33.16 -12.53 -1.00
N PRO A 205 33.76 -13.41 -1.83
CA PRO A 205 33.35 -14.80 -1.92
C PRO A 205 33.69 -15.58 -0.64
N GLU A 206 32.73 -16.32 -0.10
CA GLU A 206 32.93 -17.25 1.02
C GLU A 206 32.70 -18.69 0.54
N ARG A 207 33.74 -19.52 0.60
CA ARG A 207 33.71 -20.92 0.17
C ARG A 207 33.17 -21.79 1.30
N THR A 208 31.98 -22.34 1.11
CA THR A 208 31.35 -23.24 2.09
C THR A 208 31.01 -24.62 1.51
N TYR A 209 31.30 -24.85 0.23
CA TYR A 209 30.99 -26.08 -0.49
C TYR A 209 32.24 -26.68 -1.14
N VAL A 210 32.32 -28.02 -1.19
CA VAL A 210 33.40 -28.80 -1.82
C VAL A 210 32.88 -29.38 -3.13
N GLN A 211 33.57 -29.16 -4.24
CA GLN A 211 33.15 -29.66 -5.56
C GLN A 211 33.68 -31.06 -5.88
N ASN A 212 34.89 -31.43 -5.43
CA ASN A 212 35.42 -32.78 -5.66
C ASN A 212 34.90 -33.76 -4.61
N THR A 213 33.88 -34.53 -4.98
CA THR A 213 33.50 -35.71 -4.20
C THR A 213 34.08 -36.96 -4.84
N LEU A 214 34.94 -37.68 -4.11
CA LEU A 214 35.16 -39.11 -4.35
C LEU A 214 33.90 -39.86 -3.89
N SER A 215 32.80 -39.66 -4.62
CA SER A 215 31.51 -40.30 -4.36
C SER A 215 31.24 -41.41 -5.38
N SER A 216 32.19 -42.33 -5.54
CA SER A 216 31.88 -43.63 -6.14
C SER A 216 31.65 -44.65 -5.03
N PRO A 217 30.49 -45.30 -4.94
CA PRO A 217 30.33 -46.46 -4.08
C PRO A 217 31.17 -47.59 -4.69
N GLY A 218 32.44 -47.69 -4.27
CA GLY A 218 33.19 -48.91 -4.44
C GLY A 218 32.43 -50.05 -3.75
N TYR A 219 31.97 -51.01 -4.56
CA TYR A 219 31.04 -52.11 -4.27
C TYR A 219 29.56 -51.68 -4.14
N SER A 220 28.80 -52.02 -5.17
CA SER A 220 27.35 -51.84 -5.34
C SER A 220 26.50 -52.34 -4.17
N ARG A 221 25.40 -51.62 -3.90
CA ARG A 221 24.39 -51.87 -2.85
C ARG A 221 23.85 -53.32 -2.87
N LEU A 222 24.20 -54.11 -1.84
CA LEU A 222 23.25 -55.07 -1.27
C LEU A 222 22.39 -54.27 -0.27
N ASN A 223 21.16 -53.94 -0.68
CA ASN A 223 20.16 -53.37 0.22
C ASN A 223 19.75 -54.43 1.27
N MET A 224 20.54 -54.59 2.32
CA MET A 224 20.08 -55.24 3.55
C MET A 224 19.21 -54.25 4.33
N ARG A 225 17.90 -54.40 4.22
CA ARG A 225 16.96 -53.86 5.21
C ARG A 225 17.19 -54.61 6.52
N ASN A 226 17.89 -53.99 7.46
CA ASN A 226 17.79 -54.39 8.86
C ASN A 226 16.35 -54.13 9.30
N LEU A 227 15.59 -55.21 9.50
CA LEU A 227 14.34 -55.18 10.23
C LEU A 227 14.70 -55.13 11.72
N SER A 228 15.14 -53.97 12.21
CA SER A 228 15.29 -53.77 13.65
C SER A 228 13.91 -53.53 14.25
N SER A 229 13.44 -54.53 14.99
CA SER A 229 12.32 -54.38 15.92
C SER A 229 12.65 -53.21 16.86
N ARG A 230 11.93 -52.10 16.69
CA ARG A 230 12.04 -50.91 17.54
C ARG A 230 11.69 -51.29 18.98
N HIS A 231 12.70 -51.36 19.82
CA HIS A 231 12.57 -51.05 21.24
C HIS A 231 13.53 -49.91 21.56
N THR A 232 13.08 -48.69 21.26
CA THR A 232 13.59 -47.46 21.85
C THR A 232 12.40 -46.53 22.00
N GLY A 233 11.94 -46.36 23.24
CA GLY A 233 10.95 -45.37 23.61
C GLY A 233 11.35 -44.02 23.04
N SER A 234 10.60 -43.60 22.03
CA SER A 234 10.73 -42.27 21.46
C SER A 234 9.96 -41.34 22.40
N TYR A 235 10.62 -40.37 23.02
CA TYR A 235 9.90 -39.14 23.36
C TYR A 235 9.34 -38.61 22.05
N ILE A 236 8.03 -38.78 21.85
CA ILE A 236 7.32 -38.11 20.77
C ILE A 236 7.38 -36.64 21.15
N ARG A 237 8.23 -35.88 20.46
CA ARG A 237 8.04 -34.43 20.44
C ARG A 237 6.77 -34.21 19.62
N VAL A 238 5.63 -34.16 20.32
CA VAL A 238 4.37 -33.76 19.71
C VAL A 238 4.50 -32.27 19.44
N SER A 239 5.01 -31.93 18.26
CA SER A 239 4.67 -30.63 17.69
C SER A 239 3.20 -30.73 17.29
N ARG A 240 2.32 -30.00 17.97
CA ARG A 240 0.99 -29.72 17.42
C ARG A 240 1.20 -28.86 16.18
N THR A 241 1.23 -29.51 15.02
CA THR A 241 1.01 -28.82 13.74
C THR A 241 -0.47 -28.90 13.42
N TYR A 242 -1.07 -27.77 13.09
CA TYR A 242 -2.45 -27.71 12.58
C TYR A 242 -2.60 -28.57 11.32
N ARG A 243 -3.83 -29.04 11.06
CA ARG A 243 -4.17 -29.87 9.89
C ARG A 243 -3.64 -29.19 8.62
N GLN A 244 -2.69 -29.83 7.95
CA GLN A 244 -2.28 -29.46 6.60
C GLN A 244 -3.12 -30.25 5.60
N LEU A 245 -3.43 -29.64 4.44
CA LEU A 245 -4.10 -30.34 3.35
C LEU A 245 -3.35 -31.61 2.97
N ASN A 246 -4.07 -32.70 2.72
CA ASN A 246 -3.51 -33.93 2.16
C ASN A 246 -3.37 -33.77 0.64
N TRP A 247 -2.16 -33.50 0.15
CA TRP A 247 -1.90 -33.24 -1.27
C TRP A 247 -1.86 -34.50 -2.15
N PHE A 248 -2.51 -35.61 -1.76
CA PHE A 248 -2.61 -36.85 -2.57
C PHE A 248 -1.31 -37.28 -3.26
N LYS A 249 -0.18 -37.21 -2.54
CA LYS A 249 1.20 -37.52 -3.01
C LYS A 249 1.84 -36.52 -3.98
N TRP A 250 1.33 -35.30 -4.12
CA TRP A 250 2.09 -34.21 -4.76
C TRP A 250 3.17 -33.69 -3.79
N HIS A 251 4.27 -34.42 -3.69
CA HIS A 251 5.45 -33.98 -2.95
C HIS A 251 6.26 -33.00 -3.80
N SER A 252 6.40 -31.79 -3.28
CA SER A 252 7.29 -30.74 -3.74
C SER A 252 8.76 -31.19 -3.65
N TYR A 253 9.28 -31.75 -4.72
CA TYR A 253 10.72 -31.85 -5.02
C TYR A 253 11.34 -30.47 -5.39
N GLY A 254 10.83 -29.39 -4.80
CA GLY A 254 11.10 -28.01 -5.19
C GLY A 254 12.38 -27.38 -4.63
N ARG A 255 13.24 -28.15 -3.94
CA ARG A 255 14.54 -27.65 -3.44
C ARG A 255 15.77 -28.36 -4.01
N THR A 256 15.58 -29.31 -4.92
CA THR A 256 16.70 -30.08 -5.50
C THR A 256 16.78 -29.96 -7.03
N LEU A 257 15.74 -29.45 -7.72
CA LEU A 257 15.81 -29.15 -9.16
C LEU A 257 16.36 -27.74 -9.48
N ALA A 258 16.31 -26.78 -8.55
CA ALA A 258 16.86 -25.44 -8.75
C ALA A 258 18.40 -25.39 -8.87
N LEU A 259 19.08 -26.52 -8.62
CA LEU A 259 20.53 -26.67 -8.81
C LEU A 259 20.91 -27.37 -10.13
N TYR A 260 19.94 -27.93 -10.88
CA TYR A 260 20.22 -28.59 -12.18
C TYR A 260 19.79 -27.75 -13.39
N GLU A 261 18.89 -26.78 -13.26
CA GLU A 261 18.59 -25.82 -14.35
C GLU A 261 19.64 -24.70 -14.49
N ARG A 262 20.50 -24.49 -13.49
CA ARG A 262 21.55 -23.46 -13.53
C ARG A 262 22.77 -23.85 -14.37
N ASP A 263 22.93 -25.14 -14.69
CA ASP A 263 24.03 -25.65 -15.53
C ASP A 263 23.63 -25.84 -17.00
N ALA A 264 22.34 -25.72 -17.35
CA ALA A 264 21.89 -25.75 -18.75
C ALA A 264 21.91 -24.37 -19.43
N TYR A 265 21.88 -23.27 -18.67
CA TYR A 265 21.90 -21.89 -19.19
C TYR A 265 23.31 -21.28 -19.33
N SER A 266 24.35 -21.90 -18.78
CA SER A 266 25.74 -21.45 -18.94
C SER A 266 26.39 -21.93 -20.24
N VAL A 267 25.80 -22.92 -20.93
CA VAL A 267 26.33 -23.47 -22.20
C VAL A 267 25.75 -22.74 -23.43
N SER A 268 24.58 -22.09 -23.34
CA SER A 268 24.02 -21.29 -24.45
C SER A 268 24.55 -19.84 -24.48
N ALA A 269 24.90 -19.26 -23.33
CA ALA A 269 25.48 -17.91 -23.26
C ALA A 269 26.96 -17.82 -23.72
N ALA A 270 27.67 -18.95 -23.77
CA ALA A 270 29.03 -19.03 -24.30
C ALA A 270 29.09 -19.09 -25.84
N VAL A 271 27.96 -19.38 -26.51
CA VAL A 271 27.86 -19.46 -27.98
C VAL A 271 27.46 -18.12 -28.61
N LEU A 272 26.84 -17.20 -27.85
CA LEU A 272 26.41 -15.88 -28.36
C LEU A 272 27.39 -14.72 -28.11
N ARG A 273 28.56 -14.98 -27.50
CA ARG A 273 29.64 -13.98 -27.29
C ARG A 273 30.74 -14.01 -28.35
N LYS A 274 30.46 -14.56 -29.52
CA LYS A 274 31.33 -14.49 -30.70
C LYS A 274 30.50 -13.99 -31.88
N GLU A 275 30.40 -12.66 -31.96
CA GLU A 275 30.21 -11.82 -33.17
C GLU A 275 29.38 -10.57 -32.82
N GLY A 276 29.94 -9.39 -33.10
CA GLY A 276 29.28 -8.08 -32.92
C GLY A 276 30.12 -7.06 -32.16
N HIS A 277 31.05 -6.40 -32.87
CA HIS A 277 31.67 -5.13 -32.44
C HIS A 277 30.70 -3.95 -32.65
N VAL A 278 31.12 -2.77 -32.17
CA VAL A 278 30.66 -1.38 -32.44
C VAL A 278 29.70 -0.85 -31.34
N ALA A 279 29.84 0.34 -30.75
CA ALA A 279 30.90 1.34 -30.63
C ALA A 279 30.59 2.21 -29.39
N GLU A 280 31.64 2.71 -28.74
CA GLU A 280 31.63 3.74 -27.69
C GLU A 280 31.09 5.07 -28.24
N ALA A 281 30.13 5.69 -27.56
CA ALA A 281 29.72 7.08 -27.79
C ALA A 281 29.92 7.86 -26.49
N ALA A 282 30.81 8.85 -26.55
CA ALA A 282 31.12 9.79 -25.48
C ALA A 282 29.93 10.74 -25.20
N PRO A 283 29.73 11.21 -23.95
CA PRO A 283 28.81 12.29 -23.67
C PRO A 283 29.42 13.65 -24.09
N PRO A 284 28.60 14.63 -24.51
CA PRO A 284 29.07 15.98 -24.78
C PRO A 284 29.34 16.74 -23.47
N GLU A 285 30.46 17.46 -23.46
CA GLU A 285 30.81 18.49 -22.47
C GLU A 285 30.07 19.81 -22.74
N ASP A 286 29.94 20.58 -21.66
CA ASP A 286 29.64 22.01 -21.51
C ASP A 286 28.20 22.53 -21.69
N MET A 287 27.62 22.93 -20.54
CA MET A 287 27.06 24.27 -20.36
C MET A 287 27.26 24.75 -18.91
N GLN A 288 27.53 26.06 -18.81
CA GLN A 288 28.28 26.71 -17.76
C GLN A 288 27.47 27.07 -16.51
N VAL A 289 28.21 26.97 -15.41
CA VAL A 289 28.16 27.68 -14.13
C VAL A 289 27.56 29.10 -14.21
N ALA A 290 26.59 29.37 -13.35
CA ALA A 290 26.27 30.71 -12.88
C ALA A 290 26.79 30.88 -11.45
N ASP A 291 27.72 31.81 -11.30
CA ASP A 291 28.36 32.25 -10.05
C ASP A 291 27.34 32.86 -9.09
N SER A 292 27.41 32.47 -7.81
CA SER A 292 26.91 33.29 -6.70
C SER A 292 28.04 33.47 -5.68
N ALA A 293 28.72 34.62 -5.78
CA ALA A 293 29.54 35.21 -4.73
C ALA A 293 28.73 35.26 -3.41
N GLY A 294 29.24 34.81 -2.27
CA GLY A 294 30.35 35.42 -1.55
C GLY A 294 29.78 36.34 -0.46
N LEU A 295 29.53 35.80 0.73
CA LEU A 295 29.22 36.58 1.93
C LEU A 295 30.16 36.16 3.06
N GLU A 296 31.10 37.07 3.34
CA GLU A 296 32.09 36.99 4.40
C GLU A 296 31.45 37.00 5.79
N ALA A 297 32.10 36.26 6.69
CA ALA A 297 31.77 36.18 8.10
C ALA A 297 31.99 37.53 8.81
N ALA A 298 30.99 37.96 9.59
CA ALA A 298 31.13 39.07 10.52
C ALA A 298 31.88 38.64 11.80
N PRO A 299 32.80 39.47 12.34
CA PRO A 299 33.61 39.14 13.51
C PRO A 299 32.85 39.31 14.85
N PRO A 300 33.31 38.65 15.93
CA PRO A 300 32.63 38.67 17.23
C PRO A 300 32.86 39.96 18.01
N SER A 301 31.80 40.46 18.65
CA SER A 301 31.84 41.62 19.56
C SER A 301 32.47 41.26 20.92
N PRO A 302 33.21 42.19 21.59
CA PRO A 302 33.93 41.94 22.83
C PRO A 302 33.05 42.04 24.10
N PRO A 303 33.52 41.54 25.27
CA PRO A 303 32.71 41.42 26.47
C PRO A 303 32.50 42.78 27.19
N PRO A 304 31.38 43.00 27.89
CA PRO A 304 31.19 44.24 28.64
C PRO A 304 31.94 44.24 29.97
N ALA A 305 32.55 45.38 30.26
CA ALA A 305 33.26 45.70 31.49
C ALA A 305 32.31 46.02 32.66
N ALA A 306 32.87 45.91 33.87
CA ALA A 306 32.20 46.10 35.15
C ALA A 306 31.93 47.57 35.50
N GLY A 307 30.76 47.82 36.11
CA GLY A 307 30.54 48.88 37.11
C GLY A 307 29.47 49.93 36.78
N GLU A 308 28.27 49.78 37.36
CA GLU A 308 27.64 50.72 38.32
C GLU A 308 26.21 50.27 38.68
N LYS A 309 25.84 50.33 39.97
CA LYS A 309 24.50 50.01 40.49
C LYS A 309 23.55 51.20 40.34
N PRO A 310 22.27 50.96 40.00
CA PRO A 310 21.21 51.51 40.84
C PRO A 310 20.02 50.55 41.11
N GLN A 311 19.55 50.64 42.37
CA GLN A 311 18.27 50.31 43.00
C GLN A 311 17.26 49.31 42.39
N ALA A 312 16.84 48.39 43.27
CA ALA A 312 15.81 47.39 43.09
C ALA A 312 14.38 47.98 43.04
N PRO A 313 13.53 47.41 42.17
CA PRO A 313 12.12 47.17 42.43
C PRO A 313 11.86 45.66 42.64
N GLU A 314 10.81 45.37 43.42
CA GLU A 314 10.39 44.06 43.90
C GLU A 314 10.30 42.99 42.80
N GLN A 315 10.88 41.81 43.07
CA GLN A 315 10.68 40.59 42.27
C GLN A 315 9.30 39.99 42.59
N GLU A 316 8.33 40.21 41.70
CA GLU A 316 7.33 39.19 41.43
C GLU A 316 8.01 38.01 40.74
N ALA A 317 7.67 36.79 41.19
CA ALA A 317 8.16 35.57 40.59
C ALA A 317 7.83 35.53 39.08
N PRO A 318 8.76 35.14 38.19
CA PRO A 318 8.42 34.97 36.79
C PRO A 318 7.36 33.88 36.66
N ALA A 319 6.29 34.17 35.91
CA ALA A 319 5.28 33.19 35.56
C ALA A 319 5.95 31.94 34.93
N PRO A 320 5.49 30.71 35.25
CA PRO A 320 6.04 29.50 34.65
C PRO A 320 5.98 29.60 33.13
N GLN A 321 7.12 29.34 32.46
CA GLN A 321 7.11 29.20 31.01
C GLN A 321 6.21 28.02 30.62
N PRO A 322 5.33 28.16 29.62
CA PRO A 322 4.49 27.06 29.17
C PRO A 322 5.37 25.91 28.66
N PRO A 323 5.00 24.64 28.93
CA PRO A 323 5.74 23.49 28.43
C PRO A 323 5.92 23.53 26.92
N ALA A 324 7.09 23.13 26.45
CA ALA A 324 7.28 22.79 25.04
C ALA A 324 6.39 21.60 24.68
N VAL A 325 5.47 21.80 23.73
CA VAL A 325 4.51 20.79 23.27
C VAL A 325 5.15 19.95 22.17
N ARG A 326 5.07 18.62 22.31
CA ARG A 326 5.55 17.65 21.33
C ARG A 326 4.50 17.48 20.22
N GLU A 327 4.90 17.72 18.98
CA GLU A 327 4.06 17.67 17.77
C GLU A 327 4.68 16.81 16.65
N ASN A 328 6.01 16.78 16.52
CA ASN A 328 6.70 15.96 15.51
C ASN A 328 6.93 14.53 16.02
N LEU A 329 5.96 13.65 15.80
CA LEU A 329 6.00 12.24 16.25
C LEU A 329 6.39 11.25 15.14
N ASP A 330 6.97 11.73 14.03
CA ASP A 330 7.31 10.91 12.86
C ASP A 330 8.26 9.75 13.18
N GLU A 331 8.07 8.58 12.56
CA GLU A 331 8.88 7.38 12.83
C GLU A 331 10.23 7.36 12.12
N THR A 332 10.53 8.34 11.26
CA THR A 332 11.83 8.47 10.59
C THR A 332 12.44 9.82 10.94
N VAL A 333 13.64 9.81 11.51
CA VAL A 333 14.38 11.05 11.82
C VAL A 333 15.15 11.52 10.59
N PHE A 334 15.87 10.61 9.92
CA PHE A 334 16.58 10.94 8.68
C PHE A 334 16.90 9.73 7.81
N PHE A 335 17.14 10.01 6.53
CA PHE A 335 17.84 9.16 5.57
C PHE A 335 18.86 10.01 4.80
N MET A 336 20.15 9.78 5.04
CA MET A 336 21.27 10.54 4.48
C MET A 336 22.09 9.65 3.55
N PRO A 337 21.94 9.76 2.21
CA PRO A 337 22.47 8.77 1.27
C PRO A 337 23.92 8.97 0.80
N ASP A 338 24.49 10.19 0.89
CA ASP A 338 25.79 10.54 0.30
C ASP A 338 26.67 11.31 1.30
N LEU A 339 27.08 10.64 2.39
CA LEU A 339 28.03 11.20 3.35
C LEU A 339 29.44 10.77 2.98
N ARG A 340 30.43 11.67 3.10
CA ARG A 340 31.82 11.39 2.72
C ARG A 340 32.77 11.74 3.83
N THR A 341 33.79 10.92 4.00
CA THR A 341 34.88 11.21 4.93
C THR A 341 35.67 12.45 4.50
N ASP A 342 36.01 13.30 5.46
CA ASP A 342 36.99 14.37 5.27
C ASP A 342 38.43 13.83 5.13
N ALA A 343 39.41 14.74 5.01
CA ALA A 343 40.83 14.38 4.91
C ALA A 343 41.37 13.63 6.15
N ASP A 344 40.66 13.68 7.27
CA ASP A 344 40.98 12.98 8.51
C ASP A 344 40.25 11.64 8.65
N GLY A 345 39.41 11.26 7.68
CA GLY A 345 38.60 10.05 7.74
C GLY A 345 37.31 10.22 8.55
N ARG A 346 36.85 11.45 8.79
CA ARG A 346 35.72 11.76 9.67
C ARG A 346 34.46 12.15 8.90
N ILE A 347 33.32 11.87 9.49
CA ILE A 347 31.99 12.31 9.05
C ILE A 347 31.31 12.97 10.24
N ILE A 348 30.72 14.15 10.02
CA ILE A 348 29.88 14.83 10.99
C ILE A 348 28.42 14.66 10.54
N LEU A 349 27.62 14.02 11.39
CA LEU A 349 26.19 13.88 11.23
C LEU A 349 25.52 14.95 12.09
N SER A 350 24.83 15.91 11.50
CA SER A 350 24.03 16.90 12.24
C SER A 350 22.57 16.75 11.89
N PHE A 351 21.72 16.63 12.91
CA PHE A 351 20.29 16.39 12.74
C PHE A 351 19.53 16.90 13.96
N LYS A 352 18.22 17.11 13.78
CA LYS A 352 17.29 17.41 14.86
C LYS A 352 16.50 16.14 15.19
N MET A 353 16.40 15.79 16.46
CA MET A 353 15.58 14.66 16.89
C MET A 353 14.10 14.94 16.71
N ASN A 354 13.34 13.92 16.30
CA ASN A 354 11.89 13.95 16.41
C ASN A 354 11.48 13.95 17.90
N GLU A 355 10.23 14.28 18.17
CA GLU A 355 9.71 14.52 19.51
C GLU A 355 9.00 13.30 20.11
N ALA A 356 8.97 12.17 19.38
CA ALA A 356 8.49 10.90 19.90
C ALA A 356 9.39 10.40 21.05
N LEU A 357 8.76 9.94 22.14
CA LEU A 357 9.43 9.37 23.31
C LEU A 357 9.59 7.85 23.13
N THR A 358 10.55 7.46 22.31
CA THR A 358 10.69 6.11 21.78
C THR A 358 12.14 5.64 21.76
N ARG A 359 12.34 4.40 21.29
CA ARG A 359 13.66 3.88 20.94
C ARG A 359 13.88 4.05 19.45
N TRP A 360 15.03 4.59 19.08
CA TRP A 360 15.46 4.72 17.69
C TRP A 360 16.53 3.70 17.37
N LYS A 361 16.50 3.24 16.12
CA LYS A 361 17.51 2.39 15.53
C LYS A 361 18.26 3.17 14.47
N PHE A 362 19.53 3.42 14.74
CA PHE A 362 20.48 4.04 13.83
C PHE A 362 21.24 2.97 13.06
N GLN A 363 21.29 3.08 11.73
CA GLN A 363 22.06 2.18 10.87
C GLN A 363 23.00 2.98 9.98
N LEU A 364 24.21 2.45 9.78
CA LEU A 364 25.15 2.97 8.79
C LEU A 364 25.73 1.86 7.93
N PHE A 365 26.04 2.22 6.68
CA PHE A 365 26.76 1.40 5.71
C PHE A 365 27.80 2.30 5.07
N ALA A 366 29.07 1.94 5.19
CA ALA A 366 30.18 2.67 4.58
C ALA A 366 30.99 1.78 3.66
N HIS A 367 31.49 2.32 2.55
CA HIS A 367 32.36 1.60 1.63
C HIS A 367 33.43 2.49 0.98
N THR A 368 34.46 1.84 0.45
CA THR A 368 35.51 2.45 -0.39
C THR A 368 35.38 1.97 -1.84
N SER A 369 36.11 2.61 -2.77
CA SER A 369 36.14 2.22 -4.18
C SER A 369 36.66 0.80 -4.43
N ASP A 370 37.51 0.26 -3.54
CA ASP A 370 38.00 -1.12 -3.58
C ASP A 370 37.11 -2.13 -2.80
N LEU A 371 35.87 -1.72 -2.50
CA LEU A 371 34.82 -2.49 -1.84
C LEU A 371 35.20 -3.01 -0.44
N LYS A 372 36.08 -2.29 0.29
CA LYS A 372 36.12 -2.45 1.75
C LYS A 372 34.84 -1.83 2.30
N TYR A 373 34.29 -2.41 3.35
CA TYR A 373 33.02 -1.93 3.88
C TYR A 373 32.88 -2.09 5.39
N ALA A 374 31.97 -1.31 5.97
CA ALA A 374 31.45 -1.50 7.31
C ALA A 374 29.93 -1.39 7.31
N LEU A 375 29.30 -2.18 8.17
CA LEU A 375 27.90 -2.10 8.54
C LEU A 375 27.88 -1.98 10.06
N ASP A 376 27.17 -0.98 10.59
CA ASP A 376 26.96 -0.88 12.04
C ASP A 376 25.52 -0.50 12.35
N THR A 377 25.06 -0.88 13.53
CA THR A 377 23.71 -0.58 14.03
C THR A 377 23.78 -0.24 15.50
N ARG A 378 23.15 0.87 15.87
CA ARG A 378 23.06 1.37 17.25
C ARG A 378 21.62 1.62 17.62
N GLU A 379 21.35 1.56 18.92
CA GLU A 379 20.07 1.93 19.50
C GLU A 379 20.28 3.13 20.44
N LEU A 380 19.29 4.02 20.50
CA LEU A 380 19.23 5.12 21.44
C LEU A 380 17.77 5.41 21.82
N VAL A 381 17.56 6.24 22.82
CA VAL A 381 16.22 6.59 23.30
C VAL A 381 16.03 8.10 23.44
N THR A 382 14.83 8.59 23.14
CA THR A 382 14.37 9.91 23.57
C THR A 382 13.50 9.76 24.81
N GLN A 383 13.82 10.50 25.87
CA GLN A 383 13.08 10.43 27.14
C GLN A 383 13.20 11.74 27.93
N LYS A 384 12.22 12.00 28.80
CA LYS A 384 12.23 13.08 29.81
C LYS A 384 12.03 12.48 31.21
N ASP A 385 12.38 13.21 32.26
CA ASP A 385 12.20 12.73 33.63
C ASP A 385 10.72 12.57 34.00
N LEU A 386 9.88 13.52 33.57
CA LEU A 386 8.43 13.38 33.54
C LEU A 386 7.99 13.28 32.08
N MET A 387 7.23 12.24 31.75
CA MET A 387 6.65 12.06 30.43
C MET A 387 5.14 11.84 30.54
N ILE A 388 4.38 12.49 29.67
CA ILE A 388 2.96 12.18 29.45
C ILE A 388 2.84 11.48 28.09
N VAL A 389 2.25 10.29 28.08
CA VAL A 389 2.01 9.51 26.86
C VAL A 389 0.50 9.30 26.71
N PRO A 390 -0.18 10.10 25.89
CA PRO A 390 -1.57 9.90 25.51
C PRO A 390 -1.81 8.53 24.88
N HIS A 391 -3.01 8.01 25.06
CA HIS A 391 -3.50 6.81 24.38
C HIS A 391 -4.86 7.18 23.76
N PRO A 392 -4.85 7.93 22.64
CA PRO A 392 -6.07 8.26 21.90
C PRO A 392 -6.58 7.04 21.12
N PRO A 393 -7.89 6.93 20.85
CA PRO A 393 -8.36 6.06 19.78
C PRO A 393 -7.91 6.59 18.42
N ARG A 394 -8.02 5.80 17.35
CA ARG A 394 -7.68 6.27 15.99
C ARG A 394 -8.68 7.29 15.42
N PHE A 395 -9.91 7.25 15.91
CA PHE A 395 -11.01 8.13 15.52
C PHE A 395 -12.07 8.13 16.63
N LEU A 396 -13.02 9.05 16.56
CA LEU A 396 -14.22 9.09 17.39
C LEU A 396 -15.47 9.00 16.52
N ARG A 397 -16.63 8.59 17.06
CA ARG A 397 -17.93 8.73 16.38
C ARG A 397 -18.83 9.65 17.18
N GLU A 398 -19.57 10.51 16.50
CA GLU A 398 -20.47 11.47 17.14
C GLU A 398 -21.45 10.75 18.09
N GLY A 399 -21.68 11.35 19.26
CA GLY A 399 -22.58 10.78 20.26
C GLY A 399 -22.01 9.65 21.12
N ASP A 400 -20.88 9.02 20.74
CA ASP A 400 -20.18 8.04 21.59
C ASP A 400 -19.73 8.68 22.91
N GLU A 401 -19.57 7.87 23.96
CA GLU A 401 -18.89 8.28 25.19
C GLU A 401 -17.58 7.53 25.33
N ILE A 402 -16.48 8.24 25.58
CA ILE A 402 -15.15 7.64 25.71
C ILE A 402 -14.47 8.06 27.00
N GLU A 403 -13.73 7.13 27.60
CA GLU A 403 -12.69 7.44 28.57
C GLU A 403 -11.34 7.56 27.85
N PHE A 404 -10.93 8.80 27.59
CA PHE A 404 -9.60 9.12 27.05
C PHE A 404 -8.57 8.95 28.16
N THR A 405 -7.50 8.22 27.90
CA THR A 405 -6.48 7.91 28.91
C THR A 405 -5.10 8.40 28.49
N ALA A 406 -4.29 8.78 29.46
CA ALA A 406 -2.86 9.01 29.26
C ALA A 406 -2.06 8.38 30.40
N LYS A 407 -0.81 8.03 30.11
CA LYS A 407 0.12 7.47 31.07
C LYS A 407 1.15 8.53 31.46
N VAL A 408 1.18 8.87 32.74
CA VAL A 408 2.24 9.70 33.33
C VAL A 408 3.37 8.77 33.76
N VAL A 409 4.57 8.96 33.23
CA VAL A 409 5.76 8.17 33.58
C VAL A 409 6.75 9.07 34.31
N ASN A 410 7.24 8.58 35.45
CA ASN A 410 8.27 9.24 36.22
C ASN A 410 9.55 8.41 36.14
N LEU A 411 10.55 8.90 35.41
CA LEU A 411 11.88 8.30 35.31
C LEU A 411 12.88 8.86 36.33
N SER A 412 12.50 9.88 37.09
CA SER A 412 13.32 10.40 38.19
C SER A 412 13.33 9.43 39.38
N GLU A 413 14.23 9.66 40.34
CA GLU A 413 14.28 8.88 41.59
C GLU A 413 13.26 9.36 42.64
N GLN A 414 12.70 10.56 42.47
CA GLN A 414 11.81 11.19 43.45
C GLN A 414 10.35 10.89 43.14
N THR A 415 9.48 10.89 44.14
CA THR A 415 8.04 10.88 43.91
C THR A 415 7.59 12.24 43.38
N LEU A 416 6.91 12.25 42.24
CA LEU A 416 6.34 13.45 41.62
C LEU A 416 4.83 13.49 41.86
N SER A 417 4.34 14.63 42.35
CA SER A 417 2.91 14.91 42.51
C SER A 417 2.56 16.18 41.72
N GLY A 418 1.52 16.11 40.91
CA GLY A 418 1.23 17.13 39.92
C GLY A 418 -0.16 17.01 39.33
N ASN A 419 -0.40 17.72 38.24
CA ASN A 419 -1.67 17.74 37.54
C ASN A 419 -1.46 17.40 36.06
N ALA A 420 -2.37 16.60 35.52
CA ALA A 420 -2.49 16.36 34.09
C ALA A 420 -3.76 17.02 33.55
N VAL A 421 -3.65 17.69 32.41
CA VAL A 421 -4.75 18.45 31.81
C VAL A 421 -4.95 17.98 30.37
N LEU A 422 -6.19 17.66 30.00
CA LEU A 422 -6.58 17.44 28.62
C LEU A 422 -7.24 18.71 28.07
N GLN A 423 -6.68 19.25 26.99
CA GLN A 423 -7.25 20.34 26.23
C GLN A 423 -7.73 19.87 24.87
N MET A 424 -8.86 20.38 24.39
CA MET A 424 -9.46 20.02 23.10
C MET A 424 -10.01 21.26 22.40
N VAL A 425 -9.58 21.48 21.16
CA VAL A 425 -10.06 22.58 20.31
C VAL A 425 -10.44 22.05 18.92
N ASN A 426 -11.39 22.71 18.26
CA ASN A 426 -11.61 22.52 16.84
C ASN A 426 -10.55 23.33 16.07
N PRO A 427 -9.60 22.69 15.37
CA PRO A 427 -8.49 23.40 14.71
C PRO A 427 -8.94 24.24 13.51
N LEU A 428 -10.17 24.03 12.99
CA LEU A 428 -10.69 24.80 11.84
C LEU A 428 -11.14 26.21 12.22
N ASN A 429 -11.57 26.41 13.47
CA ASN A 429 -12.10 27.70 13.95
C ASN A 429 -11.53 28.13 15.31
N SER A 430 -10.60 27.37 15.88
CA SER A 430 -9.98 27.59 17.20
C SER A 430 -10.97 27.66 18.36
N VAL A 431 -12.18 27.11 18.21
CA VAL A 431 -13.19 27.08 19.28
C VAL A 431 -12.93 25.89 20.21
N PRO A 432 -12.87 26.09 21.55
CA PRO A 432 -12.75 24.99 22.49
C PRO A 432 -13.92 24.01 22.42
N VAL A 433 -13.61 22.71 22.45
CA VAL A 433 -14.62 21.63 22.33
C VAL A 433 -15.51 21.53 23.58
N TYR A 434 -15.10 22.12 24.70
CA TYR A 434 -15.86 22.05 25.95
C TYR A 434 -17.24 22.71 25.90
N LYS A 435 -17.52 23.53 24.88
CA LYS A 435 -18.85 24.12 24.66
C LYS A 435 -19.93 23.05 24.43
N TRP A 436 -19.54 21.86 23.98
CA TRP A 436 -20.43 20.74 23.71
C TRP A 436 -20.39 19.65 24.79
N LEU A 437 -19.74 19.93 25.93
CA LEU A 437 -19.49 18.95 26.99
C LEU A 437 -20.16 19.38 28.30
N ASP A 438 -20.84 18.45 28.97
CA ASP A 438 -21.53 18.71 30.24
C ASP A 438 -20.58 18.96 31.43
N ASN A 439 -19.29 18.57 31.32
CA ASN A 439 -18.27 18.74 32.36
C ASN A 439 -16.93 19.23 31.80
N PRO A 440 -16.57 20.51 31.99
CA PRO A 440 -15.34 21.08 31.42
C PRO A 440 -14.09 20.89 32.29
N ASP A 441 -14.18 20.28 33.48
CA ASP A 441 -13.00 20.08 34.33
C ASP A 441 -12.19 18.83 33.90
N PHE A 442 -11.26 19.08 32.97
CA PHE A 442 -10.28 18.10 32.51
C PHE A 442 -8.95 18.19 33.26
N ASN A 443 -8.92 18.71 34.49
CA ASN A 443 -7.74 18.60 35.35
C ASN A 443 -7.79 17.31 36.18
N ARG A 444 -6.71 16.54 36.21
CA ARG A 444 -6.58 15.31 36.99
C ARG A 444 -5.29 15.34 37.81
N HIS A 445 -5.45 15.27 39.12
CA HIS A 445 -4.31 15.13 40.02
C HIS A 445 -3.67 13.75 39.89
N PHE A 446 -2.34 13.68 39.91
CA PHE A 446 -1.59 12.42 39.95
C PHE A 446 -0.47 12.47 40.99
N THR A 447 -0.07 11.28 41.45
CA THR A 447 1.15 11.06 42.23
C THR A 447 1.82 9.78 41.73
N VAL A 448 3.11 9.86 41.38
CA VAL A 448 3.86 8.75 40.78
C VAL A 448 5.22 8.62 41.46
N GLU A 449 5.51 7.45 42.03
CA GLU A 449 6.82 7.13 42.59
C GLU A 449 7.91 7.11 41.50
N GLY A 450 9.16 7.30 41.90
CA GLY A 450 10.31 7.22 40.99
C GLY A 450 10.41 5.87 40.27
N GLY A 451 10.65 5.89 38.96
CA GLY A 451 10.70 4.70 38.10
C GLY A 451 9.34 4.01 37.86
N ARG A 452 8.22 4.64 38.22
CA ARG A 452 6.85 4.10 38.04
C ARG A 452 6.05 4.93 37.05
N SER A 453 4.82 4.47 36.79
CA SER A 453 3.85 5.18 35.96
C SER A 453 2.47 5.15 36.62
N ALA A 454 1.68 6.20 36.41
CA ALA A 454 0.26 6.25 36.75
C ALA A 454 -0.58 6.52 35.50
N ALA A 455 -1.84 6.09 35.53
CA ALA A 455 -2.82 6.41 34.50
C ALA A 455 -3.70 7.58 34.96
N VAL A 456 -3.98 8.49 34.04
CA VAL A 456 -4.99 9.55 34.18
C VAL A 456 -6.04 9.37 33.11
N ALA A 457 -7.28 9.72 33.42
CA ALA A 457 -8.43 9.45 32.57
C ALA A 457 -9.44 10.60 32.58
N TRP A 458 -10.02 10.87 31.41
CA TRP A 458 -11.03 11.89 31.19
C TRP A 458 -12.18 11.28 30.40
N ARG A 459 -13.40 11.41 30.94
CA ARG A 459 -14.61 10.95 30.27
C ARG A 459 -15.31 12.13 29.61
N PHE A 460 -15.67 11.99 28.35
CA PHE A 460 -16.46 12.97 27.63
C PHE A 460 -17.35 12.30 26.58
N LYS A 461 -18.39 13.02 26.18
CA LYS A 461 -19.26 12.64 25.06
C LYS A 461 -18.75 13.31 23.79
N VAL A 462 -18.69 12.56 22.69
CA VAL A 462 -18.17 13.07 21.42
C VAL A 462 -19.17 14.07 20.83
N PRO A 463 -18.72 15.29 20.45
CA PRO A 463 -19.58 16.32 19.89
C PRO A 463 -20.15 15.93 18.50
N PRO A 464 -21.19 16.63 18.02
CA PRO A 464 -21.70 16.47 16.67
C PRO A 464 -20.62 16.75 15.60
N VAL A 465 -20.52 15.88 14.61
CA VAL A 465 -19.46 15.94 13.58
C VAL A 465 -19.56 17.18 12.68
N ASN A 466 -20.78 17.71 12.49
CA ASN A 466 -21.03 18.92 11.70
C ASN A 466 -20.49 20.20 12.37
N GLU A 467 -20.30 20.19 13.69
CA GLU A 467 -19.72 21.32 14.43
C GLU A 467 -18.23 21.11 14.75
N VAL A 468 -17.82 19.86 14.99
CA VAL A 468 -16.46 19.48 15.34
C VAL A 468 -16.05 18.22 14.56
N PRO A 469 -15.71 18.33 13.27
CA PRO A 469 -15.28 17.19 12.45
C PRO A 469 -13.86 16.72 12.81
N LEU A 470 -13.09 17.57 13.50
CA LEU A 470 -11.72 17.31 13.90
C LEU A 470 -11.47 17.90 15.28
N ILE A 471 -10.82 17.13 16.15
CA ILE A 471 -10.38 17.57 17.49
C ILE A 471 -8.86 17.61 17.49
N GLU A 472 -8.28 18.78 17.74
CA GLU A 472 -6.89 18.87 18.19
C GLU A 472 -6.88 18.71 19.71
N TYR A 473 -6.24 17.66 20.19
CA TYR A 473 -6.07 17.43 21.62
C TYR A 473 -4.65 17.80 22.04
N THR A 474 -4.50 18.40 23.22
CA THR A 474 -3.22 18.58 23.90
C THR A 474 -3.33 17.97 25.29
N VAL A 475 -2.46 17.01 25.63
CA VAL A 475 -2.37 16.47 26.99
C VAL A 475 -1.09 16.97 27.62
N GLU A 476 -1.23 17.67 28.74
CA GLU A 476 -0.12 18.25 29.50
C GLU A 476 -0.03 17.57 30.86
N ALA A 477 1.19 17.40 31.39
CA ALA A 477 1.45 17.05 32.77
C ALA A 477 2.51 17.98 33.36
N GLY A 478 2.25 18.51 34.56
CA GLY A 478 3.18 19.35 35.31
C GLY A 478 3.32 18.88 36.76
N ALA A 479 4.56 18.78 37.25
CA ALA A 479 4.88 18.46 38.64
C ALA A 479 6.16 19.22 39.08
N GLY A 480 6.00 20.33 39.80
CA GLY A 480 7.13 21.21 40.14
C GLY A 480 7.76 21.83 38.89
N ASP A 481 9.08 21.67 38.72
CA ASP A 481 9.81 22.16 37.53
C ASP A 481 9.72 21.20 36.33
N TYR A 482 9.13 20.02 36.50
CA TYR A 482 8.98 19.04 35.42
C TYR A 482 7.67 19.26 34.67
N THR A 483 7.76 19.41 33.35
CA THR A 483 6.59 19.55 32.48
C THR A 483 6.75 18.73 31.20
N ASP A 484 5.66 18.18 30.71
CA ASP A 484 5.60 17.53 29.40
C ASP A 484 4.21 17.71 28.78
N ALA A 485 4.17 17.89 27.47
CA ALA A 485 2.93 18.02 26.73
C ALA A 485 3.04 17.35 25.36
N GLU A 486 1.96 16.72 24.92
CA GLU A 486 1.83 16.15 23.58
C GLU A 486 0.55 16.64 22.93
N ARG A 487 0.64 16.99 21.64
CA ARG A 487 -0.49 17.41 20.84
C ARG A 487 -0.62 16.53 19.60
N SER A 488 -1.85 16.17 19.28
CA SER A 488 -2.15 15.50 18.01
C SER A 488 -3.61 15.75 17.58
N LEU A 489 -3.97 15.21 16.42
CA LEU A 489 -5.27 15.35 15.80
C LEU A 489 -6.07 14.05 15.91
N LEU A 490 -7.37 14.18 16.16
CA LEU A 490 -8.30 13.06 16.32
C LEU A 490 -9.57 13.31 15.49
N PRO A 491 -9.81 12.54 14.40
CA PRO A 491 -10.99 12.73 13.56
C PRO A 491 -12.27 12.31 14.28
N VAL A 492 -13.35 13.06 14.05
CA VAL A 492 -14.70 12.72 14.48
C VAL A 492 -15.50 12.27 13.26
N LEU A 493 -16.12 11.10 13.34
CA LEU A 493 -16.90 10.50 12.27
C LEU A 493 -18.39 10.55 12.63
N THR A 494 -19.25 10.53 11.61
CA THR A 494 -20.70 10.50 11.81
C THR A 494 -21.22 9.11 12.19
N ASP A 495 -22.40 9.08 12.83
CA ASP A 495 -23.23 7.87 13.03
C ASP A 495 -24.37 7.75 11.98
N ARG A 496 -24.43 8.72 11.05
CA ARG A 496 -25.42 8.84 9.97
C ARG A 496 -24.77 8.67 8.61
N MET A 497 -25.58 8.49 7.57
CA MET A 497 -25.12 8.54 6.19
C MET A 497 -25.68 9.79 5.53
N LEU A 498 -24.83 10.54 4.83
CA LEU A 498 -25.31 11.57 3.93
C LEU A 498 -25.87 10.91 2.67
N VAL A 499 -27.17 11.06 2.45
CA VAL A 499 -27.83 10.70 1.20
C VAL A 499 -27.80 11.92 0.30
N THR A 500 -27.25 11.76 -0.91
CA THR A 500 -27.31 12.78 -1.96
C THR A 500 -28.22 12.29 -3.07
N GLU A 501 -29.33 12.99 -3.26
CA GLU A 501 -30.21 12.80 -4.39
C GLU A 501 -29.97 13.91 -5.41
N SER A 502 -30.09 13.59 -6.69
CA SER A 502 -29.82 14.55 -7.77
C SER A 502 -30.97 14.57 -8.79
N MET A 503 -31.43 15.76 -9.16
CA MET A 503 -32.31 16.00 -10.29
C MET A 503 -31.53 16.67 -11.43
N PRO A 504 -31.22 15.94 -12.53
CA PRO A 504 -30.60 16.52 -13.71
C PRO A 504 -31.48 17.56 -14.41
N LEU A 505 -30.88 18.64 -14.90
CA LEU A 505 -31.52 19.78 -15.59
C LEU A 505 -31.04 19.97 -17.05
N PRO A 506 -31.24 18.99 -17.96
CA PRO A 506 -30.85 19.11 -19.38
C PRO A 506 -31.76 20.03 -20.19
N VAL A 507 -31.18 21.01 -20.90
CA VAL A 507 -31.94 21.89 -21.80
C VAL A 507 -31.26 22.01 -23.15
N ARG A 508 -31.97 21.69 -24.23
CA ARG A 508 -31.45 21.82 -25.60
C ARG A 508 -31.30 23.28 -25.98
N GLY A 509 -30.54 23.55 -27.04
CA GLY A 509 -30.42 24.91 -27.56
C GLY A 509 -31.76 25.48 -28.01
N GLY A 510 -32.10 26.69 -27.56
CA GLY A 510 -33.35 27.40 -27.85
C GLY A 510 -34.59 26.86 -27.13
N GLU A 511 -34.42 25.99 -26.12
CA GLU A 511 -35.52 25.37 -25.36
C GLU A 511 -35.76 26.07 -24.01
N HIS A 512 -37.02 26.12 -23.59
CA HIS A 512 -37.45 26.52 -22.24
C HIS A 512 -38.16 25.32 -21.58
N LYS A 513 -37.75 24.93 -20.38
CA LYS A 513 -38.21 23.70 -19.72
C LYS A 513 -38.32 23.82 -18.20
N THR A 514 -39.35 23.20 -17.63
CA THR A 514 -39.61 23.09 -16.18
C THR A 514 -39.29 21.68 -15.68
N PHE A 515 -38.68 21.57 -14.50
CA PHE A 515 -38.29 20.33 -13.81
C PHE A 515 -38.91 20.28 -12.41
N VAL A 516 -39.27 19.09 -11.92
CA VAL A 516 -39.87 18.87 -10.59
C VAL A 516 -39.15 17.75 -9.85
N PHE A 517 -38.62 18.04 -8.65
CA PHE A 517 -37.87 17.11 -7.81
C PHE A 517 -38.81 16.38 -6.85
N GLU A 518 -39.52 15.38 -7.37
CA GLU A 518 -40.63 14.68 -6.67
C GLU A 518 -40.25 14.14 -5.29
N HIS A 519 -39.02 13.62 -5.13
CA HIS A 519 -38.55 13.03 -3.88
C HIS A 519 -38.31 14.07 -2.78
N MET A 520 -37.86 15.28 -3.15
CA MET A 520 -37.72 16.41 -2.22
C MET A 520 -39.09 16.93 -1.77
N GLN A 521 -40.11 16.92 -2.66
CA GLN A 521 -41.46 17.33 -2.30
C GLN A 521 -42.14 16.33 -1.35
N ASN A 522 -41.89 15.03 -1.50
CA ASN A 522 -42.67 13.96 -0.86
C ASN A 522 -41.83 12.97 -0.03
N HIS A 523 -40.98 13.44 0.90
CA HIS A 523 -40.18 12.55 1.76
C HIS A 523 -40.96 12.05 2.99
N GLY A 524 -40.87 10.75 3.29
CA GLY A 524 -41.65 10.07 4.36
C GLY A 524 -40.89 9.73 5.65
N SER A 525 -39.60 10.06 5.75
CA SER A 525 -38.76 9.73 6.93
C SER A 525 -38.87 10.79 8.03
N SER A 526 -38.98 10.34 9.29
CA SER A 526 -39.01 11.18 10.49
C SER A 526 -37.63 11.41 11.13
N THR A 527 -36.59 10.71 10.67
CA THR A 527 -35.20 10.83 11.15
C THR A 527 -34.28 11.57 10.18
N LEU A 528 -34.79 11.86 8.98
CA LEU A 528 -34.15 12.68 7.96
C LEU A 528 -33.87 14.08 8.51
N ALA A 529 -32.61 14.51 8.40
CA ALA A 529 -32.19 15.88 8.69
C ALA A 529 -31.61 16.51 7.42
N ASN A 530 -32.25 17.55 6.88
CA ASN A 530 -31.75 18.28 5.72
C ASN A 530 -30.34 18.80 5.99
N ASN A 531 -29.45 18.64 5.01
CA ASN A 531 -28.09 19.17 5.04
C ASN A 531 -27.96 20.40 4.13
N GLY A 532 -28.46 20.31 2.90
CA GLY A 532 -28.46 21.44 1.97
C GLY A 532 -28.98 21.10 0.58
N LEU A 533 -29.14 22.14 -0.24
CA LEU A 533 -29.54 22.07 -1.64
C LEU A 533 -28.51 22.79 -2.49
N THR A 534 -28.01 22.15 -3.54
CA THR A 534 -27.01 22.75 -4.42
C THR A 534 -27.52 22.77 -5.86
N LEU A 535 -27.64 23.97 -6.45
CA LEU A 535 -27.85 24.15 -7.88
C LEU A 535 -26.49 24.29 -8.57
N GLU A 536 -26.18 23.39 -9.47
CA GLU A 536 -24.96 23.45 -10.28
C GLU A 536 -25.35 23.50 -11.75
N PHE A 537 -24.78 24.43 -12.51
CA PHE A 537 -25.13 24.58 -13.92
C PHE A 537 -23.95 25.10 -14.75
N THR A 538 -23.88 24.68 -16.02
CA THR A 538 -22.97 25.20 -17.02
C THR A 538 -23.65 25.34 -18.38
N SER A 539 -23.28 26.40 -19.09
CA SER A 539 -23.61 26.52 -20.51
C SER A 539 -22.76 25.59 -21.38
N ASN A 540 -21.62 25.07 -20.87
CA ASN A 540 -20.68 24.24 -21.62
C ASN A 540 -20.39 22.87 -20.94
N PRO A 541 -20.98 21.76 -21.44
CA PRO A 541 -20.85 20.45 -20.81
C PRO A 541 -19.45 19.82 -20.82
N ALA A 542 -18.52 20.29 -21.66
CA ALA A 542 -17.15 19.76 -21.70
C ALA A 542 -16.38 20.02 -20.38
N TRP A 543 -16.77 21.07 -19.65
CA TRP A 543 -16.20 21.40 -18.35
C TRP A 543 -16.43 20.29 -17.30
N TYR A 544 -17.54 19.55 -17.38
CA TYR A 544 -17.80 18.44 -16.44
C TYR A 544 -16.83 17.27 -16.59
N ALA A 545 -16.25 17.07 -17.77
CA ALA A 545 -15.21 16.06 -17.95
C ALA A 545 -13.93 16.46 -17.21
N VAL A 546 -13.58 17.76 -17.25
CA VAL A 546 -12.41 18.31 -16.54
C VAL A 546 -12.61 18.27 -15.03
N GLN A 547 -13.80 18.63 -14.54
CA GLN A 547 -14.14 18.61 -13.11
C GLN A 547 -14.19 17.20 -12.50
N ALA A 548 -14.31 16.15 -13.32
CA ALA A 548 -14.32 14.77 -12.85
C ALA A 548 -12.91 14.17 -12.66
N LEU A 549 -11.85 14.82 -13.17
CA LEU A 549 -10.48 14.35 -13.06
C LEU A 549 -9.97 14.26 -11.60
N PRO A 550 -10.25 15.23 -10.70
CA PRO A 550 -9.84 15.12 -9.30
C PRO A 550 -10.42 13.91 -8.58
N TYR A 551 -11.63 13.46 -8.90
CA TYR A 551 -12.23 12.27 -8.30
C TYR A 551 -11.39 11.00 -8.54
N LEU A 552 -10.84 10.84 -9.74
CA LEU A 552 -9.95 9.72 -10.07
C LEU A 552 -8.67 9.73 -9.24
N MET A 553 -8.22 10.92 -8.83
CA MET A 553 -7.02 11.12 -8.01
C MET A 553 -7.24 10.79 -6.55
N GLU A 554 -8.32 11.31 -5.99
CA GLU A 554 -8.58 11.26 -4.54
C GLU A 554 -9.23 9.95 -4.10
N TYR A 555 -9.61 9.07 -5.04
CA TYR A 555 -10.23 7.80 -4.70
C TYR A 555 -9.30 6.94 -3.80
N PRO A 556 -9.74 6.48 -2.62
CA PRO A 556 -8.85 6.12 -1.51
C PRO A 556 -8.23 4.71 -1.57
N TYR A 557 -8.61 3.90 -2.56
CA TYR A 557 -8.16 2.52 -2.67
C TYR A 557 -6.93 2.36 -3.59
N GLU A 558 -6.14 1.31 -3.34
CA GLU A 558 -4.80 1.09 -3.92
C GLU A 558 -4.75 -0.18 -4.81
N CYS A 559 -5.87 -0.49 -5.48
CA CYS A 559 -5.88 -1.54 -6.50
C CYS A 559 -5.27 -1.03 -7.81
N SER A 560 -4.78 -1.94 -8.63
CA SER A 560 -4.05 -1.61 -9.86
C SER A 560 -4.90 -0.82 -10.87
N GLU A 561 -6.22 -1.08 -10.93
CA GLU A 561 -7.15 -0.28 -11.75
C GLU A 561 -7.20 1.18 -11.28
N GLN A 562 -7.28 1.44 -9.97
CA GLN A 562 -7.30 2.80 -9.43
C GLN A 562 -5.97 3.52 -9.58
N ILE A 563 -4.85 2.83 -9.33
CA ILE A 563 -3.51 3.39 -9.56
C ILE A 563 -3.38 3.79 -11.04
N PHE A 564 -3.89 2.96 -11.95
CA PHE A 564 -3.94 3.29 -13.36
C PHE A 564 -4.90 4.45 -13.67
N SER A 565 -6.08 4.50 -13.07
CA SER A 565 -7.04 5.61 -13.22
C SER A 565 -6.45 6.96 -12.76
N ARG A 566 -5.60 6.97 -11.70
CA ARG A 566 -4.82 8.15 -11.28
C ARG A 566 -3.78 8.55 -12.34
N TYR A 567 -3.05 7.58 -12.89
CA TYR A 567 -2.11 7.83 -13.98
C TYR A 567 -2.81 8.41 -15.21
N TYR A 568 -3.96 7.82 -15.57
CA TYR A 568 -4.81 8.23 -16.68
C TYR A 568 -5.29 9.67 -16.50
N ALA A 569 -5.83 10.01 -15.33
CA ALA A 569 -6.30 11.34 -15.02
C ALA A 569 -5.20 12.40 -15.09
N ASN A 570 -4.02 12.15 -14.50
CA ASN A 570 -2.90 13.10 -14.56
C ASN A 570 -2.38 13.30 -15.99
N SER A 571 -2.29 12.22 -16.77
CA SER A 571 -1.80 12.28 -18.15
C SER A 571 -2.73 13.13 -19.01
N LEU A 572 -4.04 12.90 -18.88
CA LEU A 572 -5.06 13.67 -19.59
C LEU A 572 -5.14 15.12 -19.12
N ALA A 573 -5.09 15.37 -17.81
CA ALA A 573 -5.07 16.71 -17.23
C ALA A 573 -3.89 17.52 -17.75
N THR A 574 -2.71 16.91 -17.83
CA THR A 574 -1.50 17.53 -18.40
C THR A 574 -1.71 17.92 -19.85
N THR A 575 -2.30 17.04 -20.67
CA THR A 575 -2.57 17.31 -22.08
C THR A 575 -3.61 18.40 -22.28
N VAL A 576 -4.69 18.39 -21.50
CA VAL A 576 -5.71 19.46 -21.53
C VAL A 576 -5.08 20.81 -21.16
N ALA A 577 -4.30 20.86 -20.07
CA ALA A 577 -3.60 22.08 -19.65
C ALA A 577 -2.60 22.60 -20.69
N ASN A 578 -1.89 21.70 -21.39
CA ASN A 578 -0.91 22.08 -22.41
C ASN A 578 -1.53 22.44 -23.76
N SER A 579 -2.67 21.85 -24.12
CA SER A 579 -3.31 22.07 -25.43
C SER A 579 -4.23 23.29 -25.46
N GLN A 580 -4.62 23.84 -24.30
CA GLN A 580 -5.64 24.89 -24.20
C GLN A 580 -5.17 26.08 -23.32
N PRO A 581 -4.59 27.14 -23.92
CA PRO A 581 -4.03 28.28 -23.20
C PRO A 581 -5.00 28.95 -22.22
N ARG A 582 -6.29 29.01 -22.55
CA ARG A 582 -7.31 29.65 -21.71
C ARG A 582 -7.63 28.86 -20.45
N ILE A 583 -7.63 27.53 -20.52
CA ILE A 583 -7.78 26.67 -19.34
C ILE A 583 -6.55 26.82 -18.44
N ARG A 584 -5.36 26.89 -19.05
CA ARG A 584 -4.11 27.16 -18.35
C ARG A 584 -4.10 28.52 -17.64
N GLU A 585 -4.54 29.60 -18.29
CA GLU A 585 -4.67 30.93 -17.70
C GLU A 585 -5.62 30.94 -16.50
N ILE A 586 -6.73 30.20 -16.57
CA ILE A 586 -7.68 30.04 -15.45
C ILE A 586 -7.00 29.36 -14.25
N PHE A 587 -6.19 28.33 -14.49
CA PHE A 587 -5.48 27.62 -13.41
C PHE A 587 -4.31 28.40 -12.84
N GLU A 588 -3.54 29.11 -13.67
CA GLU A 588 -2.46 30.00 -13.23
C GLU A 588 -3.02 31.12 -12.33
N ALA A 589 -4.18 31.69 -12.68
CA ALA A 589 -4.87 32.69 -11.85
C ALA A 589 -5.33 32.19 -10.48
N TRP A 590 -5.42 30.87 -10.26
CA TRP A 590 -5.79 30.27 -8.97
C TRP A 590 -4.58 29.85 -8.13
N SER A 591 -3.35 30.00 -8.63
CA SER A 591 -2.12 29.47 -8.02
C SER A 591 -1.33 30.45 -7.14
N GLU A 592 -1.69 31.74 -7.10
CA GLU A 592 -0.86 32.81 -6.47
C GLU A 592 -1.05 32.99 -4.94
N GLU A 593 -1.87 32.20 -4.24
CA GLU A 593 -2.09 32.31 -2.79
C GLU A 593 -1.34 31.24 -1.98
N ASP A 594 -1.02 31.50 -0.71
CA ASP A 594 -0.28 30.55 0.16
C ASP A 594 -1.19 29.34 0.52
N LEU A 595 -0.83 28.15 0.02
CA LEU A 595 -1.76 27.11 -0.44
C LEU A 595 -1.82 25.83 0.41
N GLN A 596 -1.63 25.91 1.74
CA GLN A 596 -1.72 24.71 2.59
C GLN A 596 -2.69 24.86 3.77
N SER A 597 -3.88 24.27 3.61
CA SER A 597 -4.80 23.98 4.72
C SER A 597 -4.10 23.07 5.76
N PRO A 598 -4.39 23.20 7.07
CA PRO A 598 -3.89 22.27 8.08
C PRO A 598 -4.20 20.80 7.75
N LEU A 599 -5.31 20.53 7.05
CA LEU A 599 -5.71 19.18 6.62
C LEU A 599 -4.80 18.61 5.52
N SER A 600 -4.20 19.44 4.66
CA SER A 600 -3.29 18.96 3.60
C SER A 600 -1.90 18.60 4.11
N LYS A 601 -1.56 18.97 5.36
CA LYS A 601 -0.30 18.59 6.02
C LYS A 601 -0.30 17.14 6.54
N ASN A 602 -1.47 16.51 6.67
CA ASN A 602 -1.59 15.13 7.16
C ASN A 602 -2.41 14.27 6.17
N GLU A 603 -1.74 13.56 5.26
CA GLU A 603 -2.37 12.73 4.22
C GLU A 603 -3.23 11.60 4.80
N GLU A 604 -2.84 11.01 5.94
CA GLU A 604 -3.58 9.92 6.58
C GLU A 604 -4.90 10.42 7.16
N LEU A 605 -4.86 11.56 7.86
CA LEU A 605 -6.05 12.22 8.37
C LEU A 605 -6.99 12.67 7.25
N LYS A 606 -6.43 13.26 6.19
CA LYS A 606 -7.20 13.63 4.99
C LYS A 606 -7.88 12.39 4.40
N SER A 607 -7.16 11.27 4.28
CA SER A 607 -7.69 10.02 3.74
C SER A 607 -8.80 9.42 4.62
N ALA A 608 -8.62 9.41 5.94
CA ALA A 608 -9.61 8.92 6.89
C ALA A 608 -10.91 9.75 6.86
N LEU A 609 -10.79 11.08 6.83
CA LEU A 609 -11.94 11.99 6.70
C LEU A 609 -12.58 11.92 5.32
N LEU A 610 -11.81 11.75 4.24
CA LEU A 610 -12.33 11.55 2.88
C LEU A 610 -13.15 10.27 2.75
N GLU A 611 -12.72 9.19 3.39
CA GLU A 611 -13.41 7.91 3.34
C GLU A 611 -14.71 7.89 4.12
N GLU A 612 -14.71 8.47 5.32
CA GLU A 612 -15.82 8.36 6.28
C GLU A 612 -16.76 9.56 6.24
N THR A 613 -16.26 10.72 5.78
CA THR A 613 -17.02 11.97 5.68
C THR A 613 -16.73 12.75 4.38
N PRO A 614 -16.95 12.15 3.17
CA PRO A 614 -16.65 12.82 1.90
C PRO A 614 -17.25 14.23 1.76
N TRP A 615 -18.41 14.47 2.36
CA TRP A 615 -19.13 15.75 2.31
C TRP A 615 -18.49 16.86 3.13
N VAL A 616 -17.60 16.55 4.07
CA VAL A 616 -16.83 17.58 4.81
C VAL A 616 -15.96 18.37 3.82
N LEU A 617 -15.56 17.76 2.70
CA LEU A 617 -14.94 18.48 1.59
C LEU A 617 -15.96 19.14 0.64
N ASP A 618 -17.15 18.56 0.45
CA ASP A 618 -18.20 19.20 -0.37
C ASP A 618 -18.76 20.49 0.26
N ALA A 619 -18.61 20.65 1.57
CA ALA A 619 -18.94 21.86 2.33
C ALA A 619 -17.88 22.97 2.22
N GLN A 620 -16.75 22.72 1.53
CA GLN A 620 -15.75 23.74 1.27
C GLN A 620 -16.31 24.86 0.38
N SER A 621 -15.86 26.09 0.60
CA SER A 621 -16.28 27.22 -0.23
C SER A 621 -15.87 27.00 -1.69
N GLU A 622 -16.59 27.61 -2.64
CA GLU A 622 -16.23 27.59 -4.07
C GLU A 622 -14.79 28.09 -4.31
N GLU A 623 -14.27 28.92 -3.42
CA GLU A 623 -12.88 29.37 -3.41
C GLU A 623 -11.91 28.21 -3.11
N GLU A 624 -12.19 27.38 -2.11
CA GLU A 624 -11.34 26.26 -1.71
C GLU A 624 -11.44 25.07 -2.69
N GLN A 625 -12.61 24.87 -3.33
CA GLN A 625 -12.75 23.93 -4.45
C GLN A 625 -11.92 24.37 -5.67
N ARG A 626 -11.90 25.68 -6.00
CA ARG A 626 -11.01 26.25 -7.04
C ARG A 626 -9.54 26.07 -6.67
N LYS A 627 -9.16 26.28 -5.40
CA LYS A 627 -7.79 26.05 -4.89
C LYS A 627 -7.37 24.59 -5.05
N ASN A 628 -8.24 23.62 -4.75
CA ASN A 628 -7.94 22.20 -4.93
C ASN A 628 -7.77 21.80 -6.41
N ILE A 629 -8.59 22.37 -7.31
CA ILE A 629 -8.44 22.16 -8.75
C ILE A 629 -7.13 22.80 -9.24
N ALA A 630 -6.79 24.00 -8.79
CA ALA A 630 -5.53 24.67 -9.13
C ALA A 630 -4.32 23.85 -8.69
N LEU A 631 -4.33 23.35 -7.45
CA LEU A 631 -3.29 22.47 -6.91
C LEU A 631 -3.22 21.12 -7.65
N PHE A 632 -4.31 20.67 -8.26
CA PHE A 632 -4.31 19.49 -9.12
C PHE A 632 -3.61 19.78 -10.46
N PHE A 633 -3.82 20.95 -11.06
CA PHE A 633 -3.18 21.36 -12.31
C PHE A 633 -1.76 21.93 -12.15
N ASP A 634 -1.18 21.83 -10.95
CA ASP A 634 0.26 22.05 -10.74
C ASP A 634 1.06 20.99 -11.53
N LEU A 635 1.79 21.45 -12.56
CA LEU A 635 2.56 20.60 -13.46
C LEU A 635 3.63 19.76 -12.73
N HIS A 636 4.26 20.30 -11.69
CA HIS A 636 5.27 19.59 -10.90
C HIS A 636 4.63 18.48 -10.06
N ARG A 637 3.48 18.78 -9.43
CA ARG A 637 2.73 17.80 -8.67
C ARG A 637 2.19 16.68 -9.56
N MET A 638 1.61 17.01 -10.72
CA MET A 638 1.12 16.01 -11.67
C MET A 638 2.24 15.10 -12.15
N ALA A 639 3.42 15.64 -12.49
CA ALA A 639 4.58 14.84 -12.88
C ALA A 639 5.01 13.86 -11.77
N LYS A 640 5.04 14.32 -10.52
CA LYS A 640 5.36 13.49 -9.35
C LYS A 640 4.32 12.37 -9.14
N GLU A 641 3.03 12.69 -9.24
CA GLU A 641 1.95 11.70 -9.08
C GLU A 641 1.93 10.67 -10.21
N ARG A 642 2.20 11.08 -11.46
CA ARG A 642 2.39 10.14 -12.59
C ARG A 642 3.55 9.18 -12.33
N ALA A 643 4.72 9.70 -11.97
CA ALA A 643 5.90 8.88 -11.69
C ALA A 643 5.63 7.89 -10.55
N ARG A 644 4.97 8.33 -9.48
CA ARG A 644 4.54 7.49 -8.35
C ARG A 644 3.57 6.40 -8.79
N ALA A 645 2.61 6.73 -9.65
CA ALA A 645 1.64 5.76 -10.18
C ALA A 645 2.33 4.70 -11.06
N ILE A 646 3.24 5.09 -11.96
CA ILE A 646 4.04 4.17 -12.77
C ILE A 646 4.89 3.25 -11.90
N ASP A 647 5.61 3.80 -10.91
CA ASP A 647 6.44 3.00 -10.01
C ASP A 647 5.60 1.95 -9.25
N LYS A 648 4.42 2.36 -8.76
CA LYS A 648 3.48 1.43 -8.12
C LYS A 648 2.99 0.37 -9.09
N LEU A 649 2.57 0.73 -10.31
CA LEU A 649 2.13 -0.24 -11.33
C LEU A 649 3.24 -1.22 -11.71
N ALA A 650 4.48 -0.74 -11.90
CA ALA A 650 5.63 -1.59 -12.19
C ALA A 650 5.86 -2.63 -11.08
N GLN A 651 5.66 -2.26 -9.81
CA GLN A 651 5.68 -3.21 -8.68
C GLN A 651 4.51 -4.19 -8.67
N ARG A 652 3.39 -3.88 -9.34
CA ARG A 652 2.23 -4.79 -9.50
C ARG A 652 2.34 -5.72 -10.70
N GLN A 653 3.27 -5.47 -11.63
CA GLN A 653 3.50 -6.32 -12.78
C GLN A 653 4.35 -7.54 -12.41
N LEU A 654 3.81 -8.74 -12.60
CA LEU A 654 4.48 -10.00 -12.30
C LEU A 654 5.49 -10.38 -13.39
N ALA A 655 6.35 -11.36 -13.10
CA ALA A 655 7.39 -11.84 -14.01
C ALA A 655 6.83 -12.36 -15.35
N ASN A 656 5.59 -12.88 -15.37
CA ASN A 656 4.89 -13.30 -16.58
C ASN A 656 4.31 -12.15 -17.41
N GLY A 657 4.44 -10.89 -16.96
CA GLY A 657 3.96 -9.70 -17.64
C GLY A 657 2.55 -9.23 -17.24
N GLY A 658 1.78 -10.08 -16.55
CA GLY A 658 0.44 -9.73 -16.07
C GLY A 658 0.46 -8.86 -14.81
N PHE A 659 -0.56 -8.03 -14.63
CA PHE A 659 -0.75 -7.23 -13.41
C PHE A 659 -1.65 -7.98 -12.42
N ALA A 660 -1.28 -7.94 -11.14
CA ALA A 660 -2.18 -8.37 -10.07
C ALA A 660 -3.24 -7.31 -9.78
N TRP A 661 -4.39 -7.69 -9.21
CA TRP A 661 -5.41 -6.71 -8.80
C TRP A 661 -4.95 -5.86 -7.59
N PHE A 662 -4.32 -6.50 -6.60
CA PHE A 662 -3.64 -5.86 -5.46
C PHE A 662 -2.22 -6.41 -5.27
N ALA A 663 -1.39 -5.74 -4.47
CA ALA A 663 -0.02 -6.16 -4.16
C ALA A 663 0.02 -7.58 -3.60
N GLY A 664 1.03 -8.36 -4.02
CA GLY A 664 1.20 -9.76 -3.61
C GLY A 664 0.14 -10.72 -4.16
N GLY A 665 -0.71 -10.27 -5.08
CA GLY A 665 -1.72 -11.08 -5.76
C GLY A 665 -1.17 -11.89 -6.93
N ARG A 666 -2.04 -12.74 -7.49
CA ARG A 666 -1.80 -13.44 -8.76
C ARG A 666 -2.08 -12.50 -9.93
N ASP A 667 -1.57 -12.83 -11.11
CA ASP A 667 -1.93 -12.14 -12.33
C ASP A 667 -3.45 -12.18 -12.56
N ASN A 668 -3.98 -11.12 -13.15
CA ASN A 668 -5.39 -11.00 -13.50
C ASN A 668 -5.50 -10.55 -14.96
N TRP A 669 -6.18 -11.38 -15.76
CA TRP A 669 -6.30 -11.18 -17.20
C TRP A 669 -7.05 -9.89 -17.55
N TYR A 670 -8.22 -9.66 -16.94
CA TYR A 670 -9.02 -8.46 -17.18
C TYR A 670 -8.32 -7.18 -16.73
N ILE A 671 -7.73 -7.16 -15.52
CA ILE A 671 -7.00 -5.98 -15.01
C ILE A 671 -5.82 -5.64 -15.94
N THR A 672 -5.13 -6.66 -16.45
CA THR A 672 -4.05 -6.44 -17.41
C THR A 672 -4.58 -5.88 -18.73
N GLN A 673 -5.68 -6.42 -19.28
CA GLN A 673 -6.30 -5.90 -20.50
C GLN A 673 -6.80 -4.47 -20.33
N TYR A 674 -7.40 -4.13 -19.19
CA TYR A 674 -7.86 -2.78 -18.87
C TYR A 674 -6.72 -1.76 -18.84
N ILE A 675 -5.58 -2.10 -18.22
CA ILE A 675 -4.40 -1.22 -18.22
C ILE A 675 -3.84 -1.05 -19.64
N VAL A 676 -3.78 -2.13 -20.42
CA VAL A 676 -3.29 -2.08 -21.81
C VAL A 676 -4.22 -1.25 -22.70
N GLU A 677 -5.54 -1.43 -22.56
CA GLU A 677 -6.57 -0.64 -23.24
C GLU A 677 -6.44 0.84 -22.92
N GLY A 678 -6.42 1.22 -21.64
CA GLY A 678 -6.34 2.62 -21.27
C GLY A 678 -5.01 3.27 -21.68
N LEU A 679 -3.90 2.54 -21.68
CA LEU A 679 -2.63 3.05 -22.23
C LEU A 679 -2.74 3.29 -23.73
N ALA A 680 -3.43 2.42 -24.47
CA ALA A 680 -3.68 2.61 -25.90
C ALA A 680 -4.59 3.82 -26.16
N HIS A 681 -5.60 4.06 -25.32
CA HIS A 681 -6.44 5.27 -25.37
C HIS A 681 -5.64 6.55 -25.12
N LEU A 682 -4.76 6.55 -24.10
CA LEU A 682 -3.87 7.69 -23.84
C LEU A 682 -2.88 7.93 -24.99
N ASP A 683 -2.35 6.87 -25.60
CA ASP A 683 -1.44 7.00 -26.76
C ASP A 683 -2.18 7.67 -27.92
N ARG A 684 -3.37 7.17 -28.28
CA ARG A 684 -4.21 7.76 -29.34
C ARG A 684 -4.57 9.22 -29.10
N LEU A 685 -4.70 9.64 -27.84
CA LEU A 685 -4.93 11.03 -27.47
C LEU A 685 -3.70 11.93 -27.56
N GLY A 686 -2.50 11.36 -27.78
CA GLY A 686 -1.24 12.07 -27.61
C GLY A 686 -1.03 12.52 -26.16
N ALA A 687 -1.61 11.79 -25.19
CA ALA A 687 -1.59 12.16 -23.78
C ALA A 687 -0.45 11.54 -22.97
N LEU A 688 0.29 10.62 -23.57
CA LEU A 688 1.47 10.02 -22.96
C LEU A 688 2.67 10.98 -23.01
N GLN A 689 3.42 11.01 -21.92
CA GLN A 689 4.52 11.95 -21.73
C GLN A 689 5.86 11.29 -22.07
N THR A 690 6.75 12.03 -22.74
CA THR A 690 8.03 11.51 -23.24
C THR A 690 8.94 10.98 -22.13
N GLU A 691 8.89 11.57 -20.94
CA GLU A 691 9.66 11.13 -19.77
C GLU A 691 9.28 9.73 -19.27
N ASP A 692 8.03 9.31 -19.50
CA ASP A 692 7.51 8.01 -19.06
C ASP A 692 7.76 6.90 -20.10
N GLU A 693 8.11 7.27 -21.33
CA GLU A 693 8.08 6.42 -22.53
C GLU A 693 8.84 5.09 -22.34
N SER A 694 10.10 5.14 -21.91
CA SER A 694 10.94 3.94 -21.81
C SER A 694 10.39 2.91 -20.83
N ARG A 695 9.82 3.37 -19.71
CA ARG A 695 9.24 2.51 -18.68
C ARG A 695 7.91 1.93 -19.13
N LEU A 696 7.04 2.77 -19.68
CA LEU A 696 5.74 2.34 -20.21
C LEU A 696 5.91 1.34 -21.35
N ARG A 697 6.88 1.53 -22.25
CA ARG A 697 7.17 0.60 -23.35
C ARG A 697 7.51 -0.79 -22.82
N SER A 698 8.41 -0.89 -21.86
CA SER A 698 8.78 -2.17 -21.24
C SER A 698 7.58 -2.84 -20.54
N MET A 699 6.75 -2.04 -19.85
CA MET A 699 5.56 -2.55 -19.18
C MET A 699 4.51 -3.05 -20.17
N ILE A 700 4.22 -2.29 -21.22
CA ILE A 700 3.17 -2.61 -22.21
C ILE A 700 3.58 -3.81 -23.07
N GLU A 701 4.84 -3.92 -23.50
CA GLU A 701 5.34 -5.08 -24.27
C GLU A 701 5.16 -6.38 -23.49
N ARG A 702 5.50 -6.37 -22.20
CA ARG A 702 5.32 -7.52 -21.31
C ARG A 702 3.85 -7.82 -21.06
N ALA A 703 3.02 -6.80 -20.90
CA ALA A 703 1.58 -6.95 -20.69
C ALA A 703 0.87 -7.51 -21.93
N VAL A 704 1.23 -7.03 -23.14
CA VAL A 704 0.72 -7.54 -24.42
C VAL A 704 1.14 -9.00 -24.61
N SER A 705 2.42 -9.33 -24.34
CA SER A 705 2.87 -10.73 -24.36
C SER A 705 2.07 -11.61 -23.41
N TYR A 706 1.74 -11.11 -22.22
CA TYR A 706 0.93 -11.85 -21.25
C TYR A 706 -0.50 -12.10 -21.74
N ILE A 707 -1.20 -11.09 -22.26
CA ILE A 707 -2.58 -11.28 -22.74
C ILE A 707 -2.63 -12.19 -23.98
N ASP A 708 -1.61 -12.16 -24.84
CA ASP A 708 -1.43 -13.09 -25.97
C ASP A 708 -1.25 -14.53 -25.46
N ASP A 709 -0.44 -14.74 -24.42
CA ASP A 709 -0.24 -16.04 -23.78
C ASP A 709 -1.53 -16.56 -23.12
N ARG A 710 -2.29 -15.71 -22.44
CA ARG A 710 -3.59 -16.07 -21.84
C ARG A 710 -4.62 -16.48 -22.90
N MET A 711 -4.66 -15.79 -24.03
CA MET A 711 -5.52 -16.16 -25.15
C MET A 711 -5.12 -17.52 -25.76
N LEU A 712 -3.81 -17.77 -25.93
CA LEU A 712 -3.30 -19.06 -26.39
C LEU A 712 -3.67 -20.20 -25.43
N GLU A 713 -3.55 -19.99 -24.11
CA GLU A 713 -3.98 -20.95 -23.10
C GLU A 713 -5.47 -21.26 -23.22
N TYR A 714 -6.32 -20.24 -23.34
CA TYR A 714 -7.76 -20.40 -23.52
C TYR A 714 -8.09 -21.21 -24.77
N TYR A 715 -7.41 -20.94 -25.89
CA TYR A 715 -7.57 -21.69 -27.12
C TYR A 715 -7.14 -23.16 -26.98
N HIS A 716 -6.06 -23.45 -26.24
CA HIS A 716 -5.65 -24.83 -25.99
C HIS A 716 -6.62 -25.57 -25.07
N ASP A 717 -7.24 -24.90 -24.10
CA ASP A 717 -8.32 -25.48 -23.30
C ASP A 717 -9.56 -25.80 -24.14
N LEU A 718 -9.88 -24.94 -25.11
CA LEU A 718 -10.90 -25.21 -26.11
C LEU A 718 -10.53 -26.41 -26.99
N GLU A 719 -9.31 -26.48 -27.53
CA GLU A 719 -8.82 -27.64 -28.31
C GLU A 719 -8.95 -28.94 -27.52
N ARG A 720 -8.62 -28.92 -26.21
CA ARG A 720 -8.80 -30.08 -25.31
C ARG A 720 -10.26 -30.45 -25.15
N SER A 721 -11.16 -29.47 -25.03
CA SER A 721 -12.59 -29.69 -24.84
C SER A 721 -13.24 -30.26 -26.10
N VAL A 722 -12.86 -29.75 -27.28
CA VAL A 722 -13.30 -30.30 -28.57
C VAL A 722 -12.81 -31.75 -28.76
N LYS A 723 -11.53 -32.03 -28.47
CA LYS A 723 -10.98 -33.39 -28.54
C LYS A 723 -11.67 -34.38 -27.60
N LYS A 724 -12.21 -33.91 -26.47
CA LYS A 724 -12.97 -34.73 -25.51
C LYS A 724 -14.46 -34.85 -25.87
N GLY A 725 -14.93 -34.14 -26.90
CA GLY A 725 -16.32 -34.13 -27.32
C GLY A 725 -17.25 -33.34 -26.39
N TYR A 726 -16.72 -32.39 -25.61
CA TYR A 726 -17.54 -31.50 -24.77
C TYR A 726 -18.14 -30.32 -25.54
N THR A 727 -17.54 -29.95 -26.67
CA THR A 727 -17.96 -28.86 -27.57
C THR A 727 -17.47 -29.16 -29.01
N SER A 728 -18.00 -28.47 -30.01
CA SER A 728 -17.57 -28.50 -31.41
C SER A 728 -16.75 -27.25 -31.76
N TRP A 729 -16.08 -27.20 -32.92
CA TRP A 729 -15.45 -25.96 -33.42
C TRP A 729 -16.46 -24.95 -33.99
N ASP A 730 -17.67 -25.40 -34.31
CA ASP A 730 -18.74 -24.57 -34.86
C ASP A 730 -19.60 -23.90 -33.76
N ASP A 731 -19.42 -24.29 -32.49
CA ASP A 731 -20.13 -23.67 -31.37
C ASP A 731 -19.57 -22.26 -31.09
N ASP A 732 -20.36 -21.41 -30.42
CA ASP A 732 -19.95 -20.05 -30.07
C ASP A 732 -19.00 -20.06 -28.86
N HIS A 733 -17.73 -19.69 -29.10
CA HIS A 733 -16.69 -19.65 -28.05
C HIS A 733 -16.26 -18.23 -27.67
N LEU A 734 -16.94 -17.21 -28.17
CA LEU A 734 -16.64 -15.81 -27.86
C LEU A 734 -17.17 -15.44 -26.48
N SER A 735 -16.32 -15.67 -25.48
CA SER A 735 -16.56 -15.16 -24.14
C SER A 735 -16.26 -13.66 -24.06
N PRO A 736 -16.85 -12.92 -23.11
CA PRO A 736 -16.61 -11.48 -22.94
C PRO A 736 -15.12 -11.13 -22.82
N ILE A 737 -14.33 -11.96 -22.11
CA ILE A 737 -12.90 -11.72 -21.92
C ILE A 737 -12.10 -11.86 -23.22
N ILE A 738 -12.51 -12.77 -24.11
CA ILE A 738 -11.91 -12.92 -25.44
C ILE A 738 -12.27 -11.75 -26.35
N ILE A 739 -13.53 -11.27 -26.30
CA ILE A 739 -13.94 -10.09 -27.07
C ILE A 739 -13.12 -8.87 -26.64
N HIS A 740 -12.92 -8.70 -25.32
CA HIS A 740 -12.07 -7.64 -24.78
C HIS A 740 -10.61 -7.80 -25.23
N TYR A 741 -10.05 -9.02 -25.19
CA TYR A 741 -8.73 -9.29 -25.75
C TYR A 741 -8.60 -8.83 -27.21
N LEU A 742 -9.56 -9.22 -28.07
CA LEU A 742 -9.55 -8.86 -29.49
C LEU A 742 -9.59 -7.34 -29.68
N TYR A 743 -10.46 -6.65 -28.95
CA TYR A 743 -10.56 -5.20 -28.96
C TYR A 743 -9.27 -4.53 -28.45
N THR A 744 -8.76 -4.90 -27.27
CA THR A 744 -7.50 -4.37 -26.73
C THR A 744 -6.32 -4.63 -27.66
N ARG A 745 -6.21 -5.83 -28.24
CA ARG A 745 -5.10 -6.19 -29.13
C ARG A 745 -5.17 -5.48 -30.48
N SER A 746 -6.38 -5.10 -30.93
CA SER A 746 -6.60 -4.39 -32.20
C SER A 746 -5.88 -3.03 -32.26
N PHE A 747 -5.76 -2.32 -31.14
CA PHE A 747 -5.01 -1.07 -31.06
C PHE A 747 -3.56 -1.21 -31.55
N PHE A 748 -2.96 -2.39 -31.38
CA PHE A 748 -1.58 -2.70 -31.72
C PHE A 748 -1.40 -3.40 -33.07
N LEU A 749 -2.49 -3.61 -33.81
CA LEU A 749 -2.49 -4.22 -35.14
C LEU A 749 -2.93 -3.25 -36.24
N ASP A 750 -3.52 -2.12 -35.84
CA ASP A 750 -3.93 -1.03 -36.70
C ASP A 750 -2.70 -0.33 -37.31
N ARG A 751 -2.56 -0.44 -38.63
CA ARG A 751 -1.43 0.14 -39.38
C ARG A 751 -1.63 1.63 -39.69
N ASP A 752 -2.86 2.11 -39.56
CA ASP A 752 -3.26 3.48 -39.84
C ASP A 752 -3.37 4.34 -38.56
N ALA A 753 -3.29 3.71 -37.37
CA ALA A 753 -3.25 4.37 -36.08
C ALA A 753 -1.99 5.26 -35.93
N ARG A 754 -2.08 6.50 -36.39
CA ARG A 754 -1.13 7.57 -36.01
C ARG A 754 -1.80 8.54 -35.05
N ALA A 755 -1.52 8.39 -33.76
CA ALA A 755 -1.35 9.48 -32.80
C ALA A 755 -0.77 8.90 -31.50
N GLY A 756 0.26 9.56 -30.95
CA GLY A 756 0.95 9.15 -29.71
C GLY A 756 2.48 9.04 -29.81
N LEU A 757 3.12 8.54 -28.74
CA LEU A 757 4.57 8.29 -28.67
C LEU A 757 5.01 7.02 -29.42
N GLY A 758 4.10 6.32 -30.09
CA GLY A 758 4.38 5.02 -30.73
C GLY A 758 4.69 3.94 -29.69
N LEU A 759 4.04 4.01 -28.52
CA LEU A 759 4.12 2.97 -27.48
C LEU A 759 3.36 1.71 -27.93
N VAL A 760 2.35 1.91 -28.75
CA VAL A 760 1.80 0.88 -29.62
C VAL A 760 2.84 0.61 -30.73
N GLY A 761 3.76 -0.35 -30.54
CA GLY A 761 4.46 -1.00 -31.65
C GLY A 761 5.65 -0.32 -32.36
N GLY A 762 6.31 0.71 -31.80
CA GLY A 762 7.50 1.31 -32.42
C GLY A 762 7.18 2.54 -33.30
N PRO A 763 8.13 3.06 -34.11
CA PRO A 763 7.94 4.30 -34.89
C PRO A 763 6.76 4.27 -35.87
N ASP A 764 6.23 3.08 -36.17
CA ASP A 764 5.17 2.80 -37.13
C ASP A 764 3.88 2.22 -36.51
N GLY A 765 3.74 2.15 -35.18
CA GLY A 765 2.45 1.82 -34.57
C GLY A 765 2.14 0.32 -34.40
N TYR A 766 2.99 -0.59 -34.90
CA TYR A 766 2.61 -1.99 -35.19
C TYR A 766 3.32 -3.05 -34.33
N MET A 767 2.57 -3.75 -33.47
CA MET A 767 3.07 -4.92 -32.74
C MET A 767 2.48 -6.21 -33.30
N ALA A 768 3.22 -6.87 -34.20
CA ALA A 768 2.80 -8.11 -34.84
C ALA A 768 2.38 -9.20 -33.84
N LEU A 769 1.39 -10.01 -34.23
CA LEU A 769 1.02 -11.20 -33.46
C LEU A 769 2.18 -12.22 -33.47
N PRO A 770 2.52 -12.83 -32.32
CA PRO A 770 3.43 -13.97 -32.32
C PRO A 770 2.88 -15.11 -33.17
N LYS A 771 3.74 -15.82 -33.92
CA LYS A 771 3.31 -16.95 -34.79
C LYS A 771 2.42 -18.00 -34.09
N LYS A 772 2.66 -18.23 -32.79
CA LYS A 772 1.87 -19.17 -31.96
C LYS A 772 0.44 -18.69 -31.70
N VAL A 773 0.20 -17.39 -31.75
CA VAL A 773 -1.06 -16.67 -31.51
C VAL A 773 -1.82 -16.42 -32.83
N GLU A 774 -1.09 -16.42 -33.97
CA GLU A 774 -1.55 -16.53 -35.37
C GLU A 774 -2.95 -17.18 -35.52
N LYS A 775 -2.94 -18.51 -35.38
CA LYS A 775 -4.09 -19.38 -35.57
C LYS A 775 -5.22 -19.12 -34.54
N PRO A 776 -4.94 -19.07 -33.22
CA PRO A 776 -5.97 -18.75 -32.23
C PRO A 776 -6.66 -17.40 -32.46
N PHE A 777 -5.92 -16.34 -32.81
CA PHE A 777 -6.48 -15.01 -33.07
C PHE A 777 -7.44 -15.05 -34.25
N ASN A 778 -7.00 -15.60 -35.39
CA ASN A 778 -7.84 -15.72 -36.60
C ASN A 778 -9.10 -16.55 -36.33
N TYR A 779 -8.98 -17.62 -35.54
CA TYR A 779 -10.15 -18.41 -35.15
C TYR A 779 -11.21 -17.57 -34.41
N PHE A 780 -10.81 -16.73 -33.46
CA PHE A 780 -11.75 -15.89 -32.73
C PHE A 780 -12.26 -14.70 -33.56
N MET A 781 -11.48 -14.21 -34.53
CA MET A 781 -11.96 -13.25 -35.53
C MET A 781 -13.04 -13.86 -36.43
N ASP A 782 -12.85 -15.08 -36.93
CA ASP A 782 -13.88 -15.79 -37.70
C ASP A 782 -15.16 -16.01 -36.88
N GLN A 783 -15.01 -16.29 -35.58
CA GLN A 783 -16.15 -16.41 -34.66
C GLN A 783 -16.85 -15.06 -34.46
N ALA A 784 -16.12 -13.93 -34.48
CA ALA A 784 -16.69 -12.60 -34.34
C ALA A 784 -17.64 -12.29 -35.49
N GLU A 785 -17.24 -12.60 -36.72
CA GLU A 785 -18.09 -12.42 -37.90
C GLU A 785 -19.35 -13.31 -37.87
N LYS A 786 -19.25 -14.51 -37.31
CA LYS A 786 -20.36 -15.48 -37.26
C LYS A 786 -21.36 -15.24 -36.13
N HIS A 787 -20.88 -14.92 -34.93
CA HIS A 787 -21.67 -14.99 -33.70
C HIS A 787 -21.96 -13.62 -33.05
N TRP A 788 -21.56 -12.49 -33.64
CA TRP A 788 -21.77 -11.15 -33.07
C TRP A 788 -23.25 -10.84 -32.75
N THR A 789 -24.20 -11.39 -33.51
CA THR A 789 -25.64 -11.15 -33.32
C THR A 789 -26.17 -11.63 -31.97
N GLN A 790 -25.49 -12.59 -31.34
CA GLN A 790 -25.84 -13.16 -30.04
C GLN A 790 -25.19 -12.42 -28.86
N LYS A 791 -24.34 -11.43 -29.14
CA LYS A 791 -23.57 -10.69 -28.13
C LYS A 791 -24.32 -9.46 -27.61
N SER A 792 -23.91 -8.97 -26.45
CA SER A 792 -24.45 -7.72 -25.90
C SER A 792 -24.09 -6.53 -26.79
N VAL A 793 -24.84 -5.42 -26.64
CA VAL A 793 -24.55 -4.17 -27.37
C VAL A 793 -23.12 -3.70 -27.13
N TYR A 794 -22.62 -3.79 -25.90
CA TYR A 794 -21.23 -3.46 -25.56
C TYR A 794 -20.21 -4.33 -26.31
N GLN A 795 -20.45 -5.64 -26.32
CA GLN A 795 -19.59 -6.59 -27.02
C GLN A 795 -19.63 -6.38 -28.55
N GLN A 796 -20.78 -6.03 -29.11
CA GLN A 796 -20.92 -5.71 -30.53
C GLN A 796 -20.11 -4.46 -30.90
N GLY A 797 -20.10 -3.42 -30.06
CA GLY A 797 -19.24 -2.25 -30.24
C GLY A 797 -17.75 -2.61 -30.28
N MET A 798 -17.29 -3.44 -29.33
CA MET A 798 -15.89 -3.92 -29.28
C MET A 798 -15.52 -4.71 -30.54
N LEU A 799 -16.42 -5.59 -30.98
CA LEU A 799 -16.23 -6.39 -32.20
C LEU A 799 -16.21 -5.51 -33.46
N ALA A 800 -17.09 -4.50 -33.56
CA ALA A 800 -17.11 -3.57 -34.68
C ALA A 800 -15.78 -2.81 -34.82
N LEU A 801 -15.25 -2.28 -33.71
CA LEU A 801 -13.96 -1.59 -33.67
C LEU A 801 -12.80 -2.52 -34.03
N CYS A 802 -12.76 -3.71 -33.43
CA CYS A 802 -11.71 -4.69 -33.68
C CYS A 802 -11.65 -5.12 -35.17
N VAL A 803 -12.81 -5.46 -35.75
CA VAL A 803 -12.94 -5.90 -37.15
C VAL A 803 -12.63 -4.76 -38.13
N HIS A 804 -13.00 -3.53 -37.79
CA HIS A 804 -12.65 -2.34 -38.58
C HIS A 804 -11.13 -2.12 -38.64
N ARG A 805 -10.45 -2.12 -37.49
CA ARG A 805 -9.00 -1.89 -37.36
C ARG A 805 -8.12 -2.99 -37.93
N THR A 806 -8.67 -4.19 -38.14
CA THR A 806 -7.96 -5.36 -38.65
C THR A 806 -8.26 -5.64 -40.14
N GLU A 807 -8.82 -4.67 -40.85
CA GLU A 807 -9.07 -4.68 -42.30
C GLU A 807 -10.07 -5.76 -42.79
N ALA A 808 -11.08 -6.11 -41.98
CA ALA A 808 -12.21 -6.97 -42.38
C ALA A 808 -13.54 -6.17 -42.50
N PRO A 809 -13.65 -5.17 -43.40
CA PRO A 809 -14.61 -4.06 -43.30
C PRO A 809 -16.10 -4.44 -43.40
N GLY A 810 -16.45 -5.53 -44.08
CA GLY A 810 -17.85 -5.87 -44.36
C GLY A 810 -18.70 -6.16 -43.11
N ALA A 811 -18.13 -6.79 -42.08
CA ALA A 811 -18.86 -7.13 -40.86
C ALA A 811 -19.03 -5.93 -39.92
N ALA A 812 -18.05 -5.01 -39.85
CA ALA A 812 -18.11 -3.81 -39.03
C ALA A 812 -19.29 -2.90 -39.44
N ASP A 813 -19.47 -2.64 -40.74
CA ASP A 813 -20.58 -1.83 -41.27
C ASP A 813 -21.95 -2.41 -40.92
N ILE A 814 -22.08 -3.74 -40.97
CA ILE A 814 -23.34 -4.43 -40.65
C ILE A 814 -23.63 -4.34 -39.15
N ILE A 815 -22.62 -4.53 -38.30
CA ILE A 815 -22.77 -4.38 -36.85
C ILE A 815 -23.20 -2.94 -36.51
N MET A 816 -22.54 -1.93 -37.07
CA MET A 816 -22.86 -0.52 -36.82
C MET A 816 -24.25 -0.14 -37.30
N ARG A 817 -24.68 -0.64 -38.48
CA ARG A 817 -26.06 -0.45 -38.95
C ARG A 817 -27.07 -1.05 -37.98
N SER A 818 -26.84 -2.29 -37.53
CA SER A 818 -27.71 -2.95 -36.55
C SER A 818 -27.76 -2.21 -35.22
N LEU A 819 -26.63 -1.69 -34.73
CA LEU A 819 -26.57 -0.89 -33.51
C LEU A 819 -27.38 0.40 -33.65
N LYS A 820 -27.24 1.10 -34.79
CA LYS A 820 -27.97 2.34 -35.09
C LYS A 820 -29.48 2.12 -35.18
N GLU A 821 -29.93 1.05 -35.85
CA GLU A 821 -31.36 0.71 -35.99
C GLU A 821 -32.02 0.34 -34.66
N ARG A 822 -31.26 -0.24 -33.71
CA ARG A 822 -31.76 -0.63 -32.39
C ARG A 822 -31.58 0.44 -31.31
N ALA A 823 -31.04 1.61 -31.67
CA ALA A 823 -30.84 2.70 -30.73
C ALA A 823 -32.16 3.38 -30.39
N ILE A 824 -32.32 3.74 -29.12
CA ILE A 824 -33.43 4.55 -28.66
C ILE A 824 -33.03 6.01 -28.85
N ARG A 825 -33.78 6.73 -29.68
CA ARG A 825 -33.70 8.18 -29.77
C ARG A 825 -34.78 8.78 -28.90
N HIS A 826 -34.38 9.50 -27.86
CA HIS A 826 -35.27 10.18 -26.95
C HIS A 826 -35.05 11.69 -27.05
N PRO A 827 -36.12 12.51 -27.16
CA PRO A 827 -35.98 13.97 -27.17
C PRO A 827 -35.13 14.47 -26.00
N GLU A 828 -35.39 13.97 -24.81
CA GLU A 828 -34.60 14.36 -23.65
C GLU A 828 -33.27 13.58 -23.54
N LEU A 829 -33.26 12.26 -23.48
CA LEU A 829 -32.07 11.47 -23.11
C LEU A 829 -31.00 11.37 -24.22
N GLY A 830 -31.26 11.84 -25.44
CA GLY A 830 -30.35 11.66 -26.56
C GLY A 830 -30.49 10.27 -27.19
N MET A 831 -29.37 9.70 -27.65
CA MET A 831 -29.31 8.37 -28.26
C MET A 831 -28.67 7.37 -27.30
N TYR A 832 -29.33 6.23 -27.04
CA TYR A 832 -28.83 5.22 -26.11
C TYR A 832 -29.45 3.84 -26.33
N TRP A 833 -29.02 2.83 -25.57
CA TRP A 833 -29.58 1.48 -25.59
C TRP A 833 -30.06 1.06 -24.20
N LYS A 834 -31.13 0.27 -24.14
CA LYS A 834 -31.53 -0.41 -22.92
C LYS A 834 -30.58 -1.58 -22.68
N THR A 835 -29.70 -1.43 -21.69
CA THR A 835 -28.79 -2.50 -21.27
C THR A 835 -29.21 -3.01 -19.88
N PRO A 836 -29.36 -4.33 -19.70
CA PRO A 836 -29.52 -4.90 -18.37
C PRO A 836 -28.27 -4.60 -17.55
N ARG A 837 -28.44 -3.93 -16.41
CA ARG A 837 -27.37 -3.77 -15.42
C ARG A 837 -27.05 -5.15 -14.83
N GLY A 838 -25.77 -5.45 -14.62
CA GLY A 838 -25.38 -6.75 -14.11
C GLY A 838 -24.05 -6.78 -13.36
N TYR A 839 -23.67 -7.97 -12.91
CA TYR A 839 -22.64 -8.21 -11.88
C TYR A 839 -21.24 -8.45 -12.44
N PHE A 840 -21.10 -8.31 -13.76
CA PHE A 840 -19.86 -8.57 -14.49
C PHE A 840 -19.36 -7.27 -15.13
N TRP A 841 -18.04 -7.15 -15.29
CA TRP A 841 -17.36 -5.96 -15.78
C TRP A 841 -17.83 -5.45 -17.17
N TYR A 842 -18.50 -6.30 -17.96
CA TYR A 842 -18.97 -5.99 -19.32
C TYR A 842 -20.45 -5.57 -19.38
N GLN A 843 -21.10 -5.33 -18.24
CA GLN A 843 -22.53 -5.01 -18.13
C GLN A 843 -22.78 -3.60 -17.57
N HIS A 844 -21.89 -2.66 -17.91
CA HIS A 844 -21.92 -1.29 -17.39
C HIS A 844 -22.38 -0.29 -18.45
N PRO A 845 -23.55 0.37 -18.27
CA PRO A 845 -24.12 1.27 -19.28
C PRO A 845 -23.26 2.48 -19.65
N ILE A 846 -22.51 3.05 -18.70
CA ILE A 846 -21.64 4.21 -18.97
C ILE A 846 -20.47 3.83 -19.88
N GLU A 847 -19.76 2.75 -19.53
CA GLU A 847 -18.65 2.21 -20.31
C GLU A 847 -19.12 1.75 -21.69
N GLN A 848 -20.31 1.13 -21.75
CA GLN A 848 -20.93 0.81 -23.03
C GLN A 848 -21.18 2.05 -23.87
N GLN A 849 -21.74 3.09 -23.29
CA GLN A 849 -22.03 4.32 -24.03
C GLN A 849 -20.75 4.99 -24.51
N ALA A 850 -19.70 5.05 -23.68
CA ALA A 850 -18.39 5.59 -24.05
C ALA A 850 -17.77 4.82 -25.22
N LEU A 851 -17.77 3.49 -25.17
CA LEU A 851 -17.29 2.64 -26.26
C LEU A 851 -18.12 2.81 -27.55
N LEU A 852 -19.44 2.97 -27.44
CA LEU A 852 -20.27 3.20 -28.62
C LEU A 852 -20.03 4.57 -29.24
N ILE A 853 -19.71 5.59 -28.44
CA ILE A 853 -19.25 6.88 -28.97
C ILE A 853 -17.98 6.69 -29.81
N GLU A 854 -17.01 5.94 -29.32
CA GLU A 854 -15.81 5.56 -30.09
C GLU A 854 -16.18 4.79 -31.37
N ALA A 855 -17.05 3.78 -31.28
CA ALA A 855 -17.50 2.98 -32.43
C ALA A 855 -18.22 3.80 -33.51
N PHE A 856 -19.15 4.69 -33.12
CA PHE A 856 -19.85 5.54 -34.09
C PHE A 856 -18.98 6.65 -34.66
N SER A 857 -17.95 7.09 -33.91
CA SER A 857 -16.97 8.04 -34.41
C SER A 857 -16.01 7.39 -35.40
N GLU A 858 -15.36 6.30 -35.01
CA GLU A 858 -14.28 5.66 -35.79
C GLU A 858 -14.82 4.82 -36.95
N VAL A 859 -15.83 3.98 -36.71
CA VAL A 859 -16.34 3.04 -37.72
C VAL A 859 -17.43 3.67 -38.58
N ALA A 860 -18.44 4.29 -37.95
CA ALA A 860 -19.59 4.82 -38.69
C ALA A 860 -19.41 6.27 -39.20
N ASN A 861 -18.43 7.01 -38.66
CA ASN A 861 -18.19 8.42 -38.93
C ASN A 861 -19.48 9.28 -38.85
N ASP A 862 -20.24 9.12 -37.76
CA ASP A 862 -21.57 9.72 -37.57
C ASP A 862 -21.60 10.71 -36.39
N ALA A 863 -21.21 11.96 -36.67
CA ALA A 863 -21.11 13.02 -35.67
C ALA A 863 -22.44 13.33 -34.96
N GLU A 864 -23.58 13.29 -35.66
CA GLU A 864 -24.90 13.56 -35.06
C GLU A 864 -25.24 12.51 -33.99
N SER A 865 -24.99 11.23 -34.29
CA SER A 865 -25.21 10.16 -33.33
C SER A 865 -24.23 10.25 -32.15
N VAL A 866 -22.97 10.63 -32.40
CA VAL A 866 -21.96 10.87 -31.35
C VAL A 866 -22.44 11.95 -30.37
N ASP A 867 -22.88 13.10 -30.86
CA ASP A 867 -23.36 14.19 -30.00
C ASP A 867 -24.61 13.79 -29.21
N ALA A 868 -25.55 13.08 -29.85
CA ALA A 868 -26.73 12.56 -29.18
C ALA A 868 -26.38 11.53 -28.09
N MET A 869 -25.32 10.74 -28.26
CA MET A 869 -24.86 9.78 -27.25
C MET A 869 -24.12 10.43 -26.09
N LYS A 870 -23.34 11.48 -26.34
CA LYS A 870 -22.70 12.29 -25.28
C LYS A 870 -23.72 12.95 -24.36
N ALA A 871 -24.83 13.44 -24.91
CA ALA A 871 -25.93 13.98 -24.11
C ALA A 871 -26.46 12.97 -23.08
N TRP A 872 -26.49 11.67 -23.43
CA TRP A 872 -26.86 10.62 -22.49
C TRP A 872 -25.80 10.39 -21.41
N LEU A 873 -24.51 10.43 -21.74
CA LEU A 873 -23.42 10.29 -20.76
C LEU A 873 -23.49 11.37 -19.68
N LEU A 874 -23.66 12.62 -20.08
CA LEU A 874 -23.79 13.76 -19.16
C LEU A 874 -24.99 13.59 -18.21
N LYS A 875 -26.10 13.01 -18.70
CA LYS A 875 -27.30 12.69 -17.91
C LYS A 875 -27.09 11.73 -16.77
N HIS A 876 -26.03 10.94 -16.81
CA HIS A 876 -25.74 9.92 -15.82
C HIS A 876 -24.51 10.27 -14.97
N LYS A 877 -24.04 11.52 -15.03
CA LYS A 877 -23.04 12.07 -14.10
C LYS A 877 -23.71 12.43 -12.76
N GLN A 878 -23.03 12.16 -11.66
CA GLN A 878 -23.44 12.60 -10.31
C GLN A 878 -22.84 13.99 -10.01
N THR A 879 -22.69 14.36 -8.73
CA THR A 879 -22.11 15.64 -8.29
C THR A 879 -20.81 15.97 -9.02
N ASN A 880 -19.73 15.21 -8.78
CA ASN A 880 -18.42 15.51 -9.35
C ASN A 880 -17.92 14.46 -10.36
N ALA A 881 -18.50 13.26 -10.42
CA ALA A 881 -17.99 12.15 -11.22
C ALA A 881 -19.11 11.22 -11.77
N TRP A 882 -18.73 10.27 -12.61
CA TRP A 882 -19.56 9.10 -12.88
C TRP A 882 -19.33 8.06 -11.79
N ARG A 883 -20.26 7.13 -11.68
CA ARG A 883 -20.45 6.28 -10.50
C ARG A 883 -19.23 5.44 -10.05
N THR A 884 -18.29 5.18 -10.95
CA THR A 884 -17.09 4.38 -10.68
C THR A 884 -15.88 5.08 -11.31
N THR A 885 -14.67 4.74 -10.83
CA THR A 885 -13.42 5.24 -11.42
C THR A 885 -13.31 4.87 -12.90
N LYS A 886 -13.65 3.63 -13.26
CA LYS A 886 -13.70 3.17 -14.65
C LYS A 886 -14.71 3.96 -15.49
N ALA A 887 -15.96 4.08 -15.04
CA ALA A 887 -16.99 4.83 -15.75
C ALA A 887 -16.61 6.31 -15.93
N THR A 888 -15.94 6.89 -14.93
CA THR A 888 -15.44 8.27 -15.00
C THR A 888 -14.33 8.40 -16.02
N ALA A 889 -13.34 7.52 -16.01
CA ALA A 889 -12.24 7.53 -16.98
C ALA A 889 -12.76 7.40 -18.43
N GLU A 890 -13.66 6.44 -18.68
CA GLU A 890 -14.27 6.20 -20.00
C GLU A 890 -15.16 7.35 -20.46
N ALA A 891 -15.98 7.92 -19.57
CA ALA A 891 -16.83 9.06 -19.92
C ALA A 891 -16.00 10.30 -20.24
N VAL A 892 -14.93 10.56 -19.47
CA VAL A 892 -13.99 11.65 -19.74
C VAL A 892 -13.28 11.43 -21.08
N TYR A 893 -12.83 10.20 -21.36
CA TYR A 893 -12.26 9.82 -22.66
C TYR A 893 -13.22 10.13 -23.82
N ALA A 894 -14.45 9.61 -23.75
CA ALA A 894 -15.43 9.78 -24.81
C ALA A 894 -15.84 11.25 -25.02
N LEU A 895 -15.92 12.04 -23.95
CA LEU A 895 -16.29 13.45 -24.02
C LEU A 895 -15.20 14.32 -24.65
N LEU A 896 -13.92 14.04 -24.36
CA LEU A 896 -12.79 14.83 -24.83
C LEU A 896 -12.26 14.42 -26.21
N SER A 897 -12.52 13.19 -26.67
CA SER A 897 -11.83 12.63 -27.86
C SER A 897 -12.61 12.73 -29.19
N PHE A 898 -13.94 12.79 -29.17
CA PHE A 898 -14.76 12.57 -30.38
C PHE A 898 -15.79 13.69 -30.62
N GLY A 899 -15.92 14.26 -31.83
CA GLY A 899 -16.95 15.27 -32.18
C GLY A 899 -16.48 16.74 -32.20
N ASP A 900 -17.40 17.68 -32.45
CA ASP A 900 -17.10 19.12 -32.54
C ASP A 900 -16.62 19.69 -31.20
N ASN A 901 -15.73 20.68 -31.26
CA ASN A 901 -15.14 21.30 -30.07
C ASN A 901 -16.20 22.08 -29.27
N TRP A 902 -16.82 21.42 -28.29
CA TRP A 902 -17.82 22.01 -27.39
C TRP A 902 -17.24 23.13 -26.51
N LEU A 903 -15.93 23.40 -26.55
CA LEU A 903 -15.24 24.46 -25.80
C LEU A 903 -15.37 25.87 -26.42
N ALA A 904 -16.21 26.07 -27.44
CA ALA A 904 -16.48 27.39 -28.03
C ALA A 904 -17.49 28.21 -27.18
N GLU A 905 -17.51 29.53 -27.38
CA GLU A 905 -18.25 30.51 -26.56
C GLU A 905 -19.75 30.21 -26.43
N SER A 906 -20.26 30.35 -25.20
CA SER A 906 -21.66 30.12 -24.84
C SER A 906 -22.23 31.29 -24.03
N GLU A 907 -23.45 31.71 -24.33
CA GLU A 907 -24.23 32.68 -23.57
C GLU A 907 -24.77 32.08 -22.25
N PRO A 908 -24.97 32.88 -21.19
CA PRO A 908 -25.58 32.41 -19.94
C PRO A 908 -27.03 31.94 -20.15
N VAL A 909 -27.41 30.83 -19.51
CA VAL A 909 -28.80 30.36 -19.45
C VAL A 909 -29.63 31.18 -18.45
N HIS A 910 -30.95 31.20 -18.58
CA HIS A 910 -31.84 31.81 -17.56
C HIS A 910 -32.42 30.70 -16.68
N ILE A 911 -32.29 30.82 -15.36
CA ILE A 911 -32.76 29.80 -14.39
C ILE A 911 -33.55 30.46 -13.27
N THR A 912 -34.70 29.87 -12.91
CA THR A 912 -35.55 30.32 -11.80
C THR A 912 -36.09 29.13 -11.00
N PHE A 913 -36.30 29.30 -9.69
CA PHE A 913 -37.08 28.34 -8.88
C PHE A 913 -38.58 28.70 -8.96
N GLY A 914 -39.48 27.71 -8.83
CA GLY A 914 -40.92 27.94 -8.90
C GLY A 914 -41.59 28.08 -7.53
N GLY A 915 -42.18 29.24 -7.18
CA GLY A 915 -42.96 29.37 -5.93
C GLY A 915 -43.36 30.79 -5.51
N LYS A 916 -44.65 30.99 -5.18
CA LYS A 916 -45.24 32.29 -4.78
C LYS A 916 -45.40 32.42 -3.26
N ASP A 917 -44.33 32.67 -2.51
CA ASP A 917 -44.30 33.66 -1.42
C ASP A 917 -42.92 33.79 -0.75
N LYS A 918 -42.56 35.04 -0.41
CA LYS A 918 -41.30 35.51 0.21
C LYS A 918 -40.00 34.81 -0.25
N ALA A 919 -39.76 34.76 -1.56
CA ALA A 919 -38.84 35.70 -2.22
C ALA A 919 -38.38 35.18 -3.60
N ASP A 920 -39.26 35.21 -4.61
CA ASP A 920 -38.82 35.11 -6.02
C ASP A 920 -37.60 36.02 -6.28
N ALA A 921 -37.53 37.18 -5.63
CA ALA A 921 -36.40 38.11 -5.77
C ALA A 921 -35.10 37.67 -5.08
N TRP A 922 -35.12 37.02 -3.91
CA TRP A 922 -33.87 36.69 -3.18
C TRP A 922 -33.16 35.49 -3.83
N TYR A 923 -33.89 34.41 -4.10
CA TYR A 923 -33.33 33.23 -4.75
C TYR A 923 -32.88 33.54 -6.18
N ASN A 924 -33.71 34.22 -6.98
CA ASN A 924 -33.32 34.61 -8.34
C ASN A 924 -32.19 35.64 -8.35
N LYS A 925 -32.08 36.52 -7.34
CA LYS A 925 -30.91 37.40 -7.18
C LYS A 925 -29.65 36.60 -6.87
N ARG A 926 -29.71 35.58 -5.99
CA ARG A 926 -28.56 34.70 -5.73
C ARG A 926 -28.14 33.89 -6.96
N ILE A 927 -29.10 33.42 -7.76
CA ILE A 927 -28.81 32.79 -9.06
C ILE A 927 -28.13 33.80 -9.99
N THR A 928 -28.67 35.02 -10.10
CA THR A 928 -28.09 36.08 -10.94
C THR A 928 -26.67 36.46 -10.49
N GLU A 929 -26.44 36.59 -9.18
CA GLU A 929 -25.13 36.86 -8.59
C GLU A 929 -24.14 35.71 -8.89
N ALA A 930 -24.57 34.46 -8.73
CA ALA A 930 -23.74 33.30 -9.06
C ALA A 930 -23.43 33.21 -10.56
N GLN A 931 -24.36 33.60 -11.43
CA GLN A 931 -24.16 33.68 -12.88
C GLN A 931 -23.22 34.82 -13.29
N GLN A 932 -23.19 35.93 -12.55
CA GLN A 932 -22.25 37.04 -12.79
C GLN A 932 -20.81 36.68 -12.40
N THR A 933 -20.64 35.79 -11.43
CA THR A 933 -19.33 35.23 -11.04
C THR A 933 -19.02 33.91 -11.76
N ALA A 934 -19.86 33.50 -12.71
CA ALA A 934 -19.68 32.26 -13.46
C ALA A 934 -18.33 32.25 -14.19
N MET A 935 -17.74 31.07 -14.31
CA MET A 935 -16.40 30.94 -14.84
C MET A 935 -16.32 31.40 -16.32
N PRO A 936 -15.41 32.35 -16.65
CA PRO A 936 -15.29 32.89 -18.00
C PRO A 936 -15.05 31.80 -19.04
N GLY A 937 -15.84 31.78 -20.12
CA GLY A 937 -15.71 30.83 -21.23
C GLY A 937 -16.43 29.49 -21.06
N THR A 938 -16.92 29.14 -19.87
CA THR A 938 -17.73 27.92 -19.65
C THR A 938 -19.13 28.21 -19.14
N GLY A 939 -19.36 29.40 -18.55
CA GLY A 939 -20.64 29.75 -17.93
C GLY A 939 -20.99 28.83 -16.75
N TYR A 940 -20.00 28.15 -16.15
CA TYR A 940 -20.19 27.31 -14.98
C TYR A 940 -20.40 28.15 -13.73
N PHE A 941 -21.41 27.79 -12.93
CA PHE A 941 -21.60 28.30 -11.58
C PHE A 941 -22.19 27.21 -10.68
N LYS A 942 -21.93 27.34 -9.38
CA LYS A 942 -22.48 26.47 -8.34
C LYS A 942 -23.04 27.34 -7.22
N LEU A 943 -24.29 27.08 -6.84
CA LEU A 943 -25.00 27.83 -5.81
C LEU A 943 -25.51 26.87 -4.74
N HIS A 944 -25.01 27.05 -3.52
CA HIS A 944 -25.41 26.26 -2.35
C HIS A 944 -26.39 27.03 -1.45
N PHE A 945 -27.41 26.32 -1.00
CA PHE A 945 -28.38 26.72 0.02
C PHE A 945 -28.24 25.78 1.22
N SER A 946 -28.07 26.36 2.41
CA SER A 946 -28.05 25.60 3.66
C SER A 946 -29.43 25.01 3.96
N ALA A 947 -29.50 24.04 4.87
CA ALA A 947 -30.77 23.46 5.31
C ALA A 947 -31.81 24.50 5.78
N GLU A 948 -31.37 25.64 6.34
CA GLU A 948 -32.21 26.72 6.86
C GLU A 948 -32.83 27.59 5.75
N ASP A 949 -32.11 27.71 4.63
CA ASP A 949 -32.52 28.52 3.47
C ASP A 949 -33.39 27.74 2.47
N MET A 950 -33.58 26.43 2.70
CA MET A 950 -34.35 25.56 1.81
C MET A 950 -35.86 25.71 2.01
N VAL A 951 -36.59 25.81 0.89
CA VAL A 951 -38.06 25.74 0.87
C VAL A 951 -38.54 24.68 -0.12
N GLN A 952 -39.73 24.11 0.14
CA GLN A 952 -40.34 23.07 -0.69
C GLN A 952 -40.49 23.47 -2.18
N ASP A 953 -40.73 24.75 -2.44
CA ASP A 953 -40.88 25.34 -3.77
C ASP A 953 -39.60 25.24 -4.63
N MET A 954 -38.41 25.15 -4.00
CA MET A 954 -37.15 24.93 -4.72
C MET A 954 -37.06 23.57 -5.43
N ALA A 955 -37.99 22.64 -5.13
CA ALA A 955 -38.10 21.41 -5.88
C ALA A 955 -38.54 21.64 -7.34
N VAL A 956 -39.06 22.81 -7.70
CA VAL A 956 -39.41 23.17 -9.08
C VAL A 956 -38.37 24.12 -9.65
N VAL A 957 -37.77 23.78 -10.80
CA VAL A 957 -36.76 24.60 -11.49
C VAL A 957 -37.19 24.85 -12.93
N GLU A 958 -37.16 26.10 -13.38
CA GLU A 958 -37.39 26.51 -14.77
C GLU A 958 -36.08 26.98 -15.39
N VAL A 959 -35.80 26.55 -16.63
CA VAL A 959 -34.54 26.83 -17.32
C VAL A 959 -34.80 27.17 -18.79
N GLU A 960 -34.24 28.28 -19.27
CA GLU A 960 -34.24 28.72 -20.67
C GLU A 960 -32.82 28.78 -21.21
N ASN A 961 -32.55 28.05 -22.30
CA ASN A 961 -31.23 27.98 -22.93
C ASN A 961 -31.19 28.76 -24.26
N PRO A 962 -30.52 29.92 -24.34
CA PRO A 962 -30.42 30.71 -25.56
C PRO A 962 -29.39 30.17 -26.58
N ASN A 963 -28.56 29.20 -26.19
CA ASN A 963 -27.46 28.70 -27.01
C ASN A 963 -27.91 27.75 -28.13
N LYS A 964 -26.99 27.38 -29.03
CA LYS A 964 -27.21 26.34 -30.06
C LYS A 964 -26.88 24.93 -29.59
N HIS A 965 -26.09 24.80 -28.54
CA HIS A 965 -25.71 23.54 -27.92
C HIS A 965 -26.56 23.26 -26.66
N VAL A 966 -26.51 22.03 -26.18
CA VAL A 966 -27.15 21.64 -24.91
C VAL A 966 -26.46 22.38 -23.77
N ALA A 967 -27.26 22.95 -22.87
CA ALA A 967 -26.81 23.43 -21.58
C ALA A 967 -27.20 22.43 -20.50
N TRP A 968 -26.41 22.36 -19.43
CA TRP A 968 -26.50 21.27 -18.47
C TRP A 968 -26.36 21.77 -17.04
N GLY A 969 -27.21 21.25 -16.15
CA GLY A 969 -26.99 21.36 -14.72
C GLY A 969 -27.67 20.24 -13.94
N ALA A 970 -27.64 20.34 -12.62
CA ALA A 970 -28.38 19.47 -11.72
C ALA A 970 -28.69 20.22 -10.43
N LEU A 971 -29.79 19.80 -9.79
CA LEU A 971 -30.14 20.19 -8.43
C LEU A 971 -29.85 19.01 -7.50
N TYR A 972 -28.98 19.19 -6.52
CA TYR A 972 -28.59 18.16 -5.55
C TYR A 972 -29.22 18.45 -4.19
N TRP A 973 -30.02 17.51 -3.70
CA TRP A 973 -30.59 17.55 -2.37
C TRP A 973 -29.82 16.59 -1.46
N GLN A 974 -29.26 17.13 -0.38
CA GLN A 974 -28.45 16.38 0.57
C GLN A 974 -29.13 16.37 1.94
N TYR A 975 -29.20 15.21 2.56
CA TYR A 975 -29.74 15.03 3.90
C TYR A 975 -29.04 13.89 4.63
N PHE A 976 -28.95 13.98 5.95
CA PHE A 976 -28.48 12.89 6.79
C PHE A 976 -29.63 11.97 7.17
N GLU A 977 -29.39 10.67 7.06
CA GLU A 977 -30.30 9.63 7.54
C GLU A 977 -29.55 8.70 8.49
N LYS A 978 -30.24 8.21 9.52
CA LYS A 978 -29.67 7.20 10.41
C LYS A 978 -29.44 5.92 9.64
N LEU A 979 -28.29 5.27 9.87
CA LEU A 979 -27.91 4.03 9.19
C LEU A 979 -28.97 2.92 9.29
N GLU A 980 -29.70 2.84 10.41
CA GLU A 980 -30.80 1.89 10.66
C GLU A 980 -32.05 2.11 9.77
N ASN A 981 -32.26 3.33 9.28
CA ASN A 981 -33.44 3.71 8.48
C ASN A 981 -33.13 3.80 6.98
N ILE A 982 -31.91 3.45 6.57
CA ILE A 982 -31.55 3.36 5.16
C ILE A 982 -32.21 2.10 4.59
N THR A 983 -33.32 2.31 3.89
CA THR A 983 -34.01 1.23 3.18
C THR A 983 -33.03 0.47 2.28
N THR A 984 -32.92 -0.84 2.49
CA THR A 984 -32.35 -1.73 1.47
C THR A 984 -33.43 -1.92 0.41
N PHE A 985 -33.03 -2.05 -0.87
CA PHE A 985 -33.93 -2.67 -1.83
C PHE A 985 -34.23 -4.08 -1.30
N GLU A 986 -35.47 -4.39 -0.93
CA GLU A 986 -35.86 -5.66 -0.28
C GLU A 986 -35.64 -6.91 -1.16
N GLU A 987 -35.03 -6.78 -2.35
CA GLU A 987 -34.71 -7.87 -3.27
C GLU A 987 -33.26 -7.82 -3.78
N THR A 988 -32.28 -7.49 -2.94
CA THR A 988 -30.87 -7.56 -3.37
C THR A 988 -30.31 -8.99 -3.35
N PRO A 989 -29.49 -9.38 -4.36
CA PRO A 989 -28.79 -10.68 -4.42
C PRO A 989 -27.80 -10.99 -3.29
N LEU A 990 -27.45 -9.97 -2.49
CA LEU A 990 -26.45 -9.99 -1.44
C LEU A 990 -27.15 -9.82 -0.09
N GLN A 991 -26.95 -10.76 0.83
CA GLN A 991 -27.46 -10.68 2.19
C GLN A 991 -26.30 -10.76 3.17
N LEU A 992 -26.23 -9.80 4.09
CA LEU A 992 -25.23 -9.75 5.14
C LEU A 992 -25.86 -9.98 6.50
N LYS A 993 -25.19 -10.75 7.35
CA LYS A 993 -25.48 -10.83 8.77
C LYS A 993 -24.19 -10.72 9.57
N ARG A 994 -24.17 -9.78 10.50
CA ARG A 994 -23.00 -9.50 11.34
C ARG A 994 -23.27 -9.91 12.78
N ALA A 995 -22.27 -10.47 13.45
CA ALA A 995 -22.32 -10.79 14.88
C ALA A 995 -20.96 -10.58 15.54
N LEU A 996 -20.97 -10.21 16.83
CA LEU A 996 -19.77 -10.06 17.64
C LEU A 996 -19.71 -11.13 18.74
N PHE A 997 -18.51 -11.63 19.01
CA PHE A 997 -18.28 -12.61 20.05
C PHE A 997 -17.09 -12.22 20.93
N LYS A 998 -17.22 -12.26 22.26
CA LYS A 998 -16.06 -12.22 23.17
C LYS A 998 -15.32 -13.55 23.09
N VAL A 999 -14.01 -13.50 22.88
CA VAL A 999 -13.13 -14.67 22.86
C VAL A 999 -12.67 -14.95 24.28
N VAL A 1000 -13.11 -16.08 24.85
CA VAL A 1000 -12.69 -16.56 26.16
C VAL A 1000 -11.76 -17.75 25.96
N LEU A 1001 -10.65 -17.79 26.68
CA LEU A 1001 -9.75 -18.94 26.71
C LEU A 1001 -10.14 -19.85 27.88
N ASP A 1002 -10.38 -21.13 27.60
CA ASP A 1002 -10.56 -22.17 28.61
C ASP A 1002 -9.62 -23.36 28.34
N ASP A 1003 -9.70 -24.40 29.18
CA ASP A 1003 -8.85 -25.59 29.09
C ASP A 1003 -8.99 -26.35 27.73
N THR A 1004 -10.06 -26.08 26.97
CA THR A 1004 -10.33 -26.70 25.66
C THR A 1004 -9.90 -25.85 24.47
N GLY A 1005 -9.64 -24.55 24.69
CA GLY A 1005 -9.17 -23.60 23.67
C GLY A 1005 -9.96 -22.29 23.65
N GLU A 1006 -10.08 -21.69 22.47
CA GLU A 1006 -10.90 -20.49 22.27
C GLU A 1006 -12.39 -20.86 22.25
N ARG A 1007 -13.16 -20.24 23.15
CA ARG A 1007 -14.62 -20.31 23.18
C ARG A 1007 -15.20 -18.93 22.85
N LEU A 1008 -16.14 -18.89 21.92
CA LEU A 1008 -16.84 -17.67 21.49
C LEU A 1008 -18.11 -17.49 22.31
N VAL A 1009 -18.25 -16.35 22.96
CA VAL A 1009 -19.46 -15.93 23.69
C VAL A 1009 -20.14 -14.83 22.91
N SER A 1010 -21.37 -15.06 22.45
CA SER A 1010 -22.13 -14.06 21.68
C SER A 1010 -22.32 -12.79 22.51
N LEU A 1011 -22.10 -11.64 21.88
CA LEU A 1011 -22.45 -10.34 22.44
C LEU A 1011 -23.84 -9.98 21.91
N SER A 1012 -24.85 -9.93 22.77
CA SER A 1012 -26.16 -9.38 22.45
C SER A 1012 -26.17 -7.90 22.79
N ALA A 1013 -27.02 -7.11 22.12
CA ALA A 1013 -27.06 -5.64 22.24
C ALA A 1013 -27.24 -5.12 23.69
N ASN A 1014 -27.66 -5.96 24.64
CA ASN A 1014 -28.03 -5.54 26.00
C ASN A 1014 -27.39 -6.33 27.17
N GLU A 1015 -26.55 -7.36 26.97
CA GLU A 1015 -26.13 -8.25 28.09
C GLU A 1015 -24.64 -8.50 28.29
N SER A 1016 -23.77 -8.03 27.40
CA SER A 1016 -22.35 -8.38 27.46
C SER A 1016 -21.47 -7.16 27.71
N THR A 1017 -20.98 -7.03 28.94
CA THR A 1017 -19.96 -6.05 29.26
C THR A 1017 -18.60 -6.53 28.75
N LEU A 1018 -17.95 -5.71 27.93
CA LEU A 1018 -16.55 -5.91 27.53
C LEU A 1018 -15.62 -5.19 28.52
N GLU A 1019 -14.40 -5.68 28.66
CA GLU A 1019 -13.34 -5.04 29.43
C GLU A 1019 -12.16 -4.70 28.52
N VAL A 1020 -11.39 -3.66 28.87
CA VAL A 1020 -10.16 -3.32 28.15
C VAL A 1020 -9.20 -4.51 28.12
N GLY A 1021 -8.70 -4.84 26.94
CA GLY A 1021 -7.84 -5.98 26.69
C GLY A 1021 -8.56 -7.24 26.20
N ASP A 1022 -9.89 -7.31 26.30
CA ASP A 1022 -10.69 -8.39 25.73
C ASP A 1022 -10.46 -8.51 24.21
N LYS A 1023 -10.57 -9.74 23.69
CA LYS A 1023 -10.59 -10.01 22.25
C LYS A 1023 -12.03 -10.18 21.80
N VAL A 1024 -12.41 -9.49 20.73
CA VAL A 1024 -13.72 -9.58 20.09
C VAL A 1024 -13.54 -10.19 18.70
N ARG A 1025 -14.18 -11.33 18.44
CA ARG A 1025 -14.27 -11.93 17.11
C ARG A 1025 -15.48 -11.35 16.41
N VAL A 1026 -15.25 -10.65 15.31
CA VAL A 1026 -16.30 -10.23 14.38
C VAL A 1026 -16.56 -11.39 13.44
N ARG A 1027 -17.82 -11.75 13.26
CA ARG A 1027 -18.27 -12.75 12.28
C ARG A 1027 -19.23 -12.09 11.30
N VAL A 1028 -18.93 -12.19 10.02
CA VAL A 1028 -19.81 -11.75 8.94
C VAL A 1028 -20.22 -12.98 8.14
N GLU A 1029 -21.53 -13.24 8.07
CA GLU A 1029 -22.15 -14.23 7.22
C GLU A 1029 -22.65 -13.52 5.95
N LEU A 1030 -22.10 -13.91 4.80
CA LEU A 1030 -22.45 -13.39 3.48
C LEU A 1030 -23.17 -14.47 2.69
N ARG A 1031 -24.40 -14.21 2.29
CA ARG A 1031 -25.16 -15.06 1.37
C ARG A 1031 -25.31 -14.39 0.02
N VAL A 1032 -24.98 -15.13 -1.03
CA VAL A 1032 -24.95 -14.69 -2.42
C VAL A 1032 -25.79 -15.67 -3.25
N ASP A 1033 -26.78 -15.17 -3.98
CA ASP A 1033 -27.71 -16.02 -4.75
C ASP A 1033 -27.22 -16.38 -6.17
N ARG A 1034 -26.14 -15.72 -6.65
CA ARG A 1034 -25.54 -15.81 -7.99
C ARG A 1034 -24.05 -15.45 -7.98
N ASP A 1035 -23.33 -15.72 -9.06
CA ASP A 1035 -21.91 -15.37 -9.18
C ASP A 1035 -21.73 -13.87 -9.49
N MET A 1036 -20.65 -13.28 -8.96
CA MET A 1036 -20.30 -11.86 -9.12
C MET A 1036 -18.78 -11.65 -9.24
N GLU A 1037 -18.36 -10.52 -9.76
CA GLU A 1037 -16.95 -10.14 -9.88
C GLU A 1037 -16.65 -8.79 -9.22
N TYR A 1038 -15.42 -8.63 -8.74
CA TYR A 1038 -14.90 -7.37 -8.17
C TYR A 1038 -15.82 -6.76 -7.09
N VAL A 1039 -16.15 -7.56 -6.09
CA VAL A 1039 -17.02 -7.17 -4.97
C VAL A 1039 -16.16 -6.62 -3.83
N HIS A 1040 -16.62 -5.55 -3.18
CA HIS A 1040 -16.00 -4.94 -2.01
C HIS A 1040 -16.97 -4.98 -0.83
N MET A 1041 -16.51 -5.51 0.29
CA MET A 1041 -17.21 -5.47 1.56
C MET A 1041 -16.42 -4.62 2.55
N ARG A 1042 -17.06 -3.62 3.15
CA ARG A 1042 -16.48 -2.75 4.17
C ARG A 1042 -17.16 -3.06 5.49
N ASP A 1043 -16.39 -3.45 6.50
CA ASP A 1043 -16.90 -3.67 7.85
C ASP A 1043 -16.32 -2.63 8.81
N MET A 1044 -17.16 -1.68 9.23
CA MET A 1044 -16.79 -0.64 10.18
C MET A 1044 -16.63 -1.21 11.60
N ARG A 1045 -15.91 -0.49 12.46
CA ARG A 1045 -15.74 -0.86 13.87
C ARG A 1045 -16.00 0.33 14.80
N ALA A 1046 -16.20 0.01 16.09
CA ALA A 1046 -16.22 0.98 17.18
C ALA A 1046 -14.85 1.66 17.36
N SER A 1047 -14.85 2.94 17.71
CA SER A 1047 -13.66 3.74 18.02
C SER A 1047 -12.84 3.16 19.19
N GLY A 1048 -13.51 2.46 20.12
CA GLY A 1048 -12.86 1.77 21.24
C GLY A 1048 -12.13 0.46 20.88
N PHE A 1049 -12.15 -0.01 19.62
CA PHE A 1049 -11.58 -1.29 19.19
C PHE A 1049 -10.38 -1.13 18.24
N GLU A 1050 -9.33 -1.90 18.51
CA GLU A 1050 -8.12 -1.98 17.69
C GLU A 1050 -8.05 -3.31 16.92
N PRO A 1051 -7.72 -3.32 15.62
CA PRO A 1051 -7.54 -4.56 14.88
C PRO A 1051 -6.30 -5.34 15.34
N VAL A 1052 -6.43 -6.65 15.50
CA VAL A 1052 -5.29 -7.52 15.82
C VAL A 1052 -4.39 -7.76 14.60
N GLU A 1053 -4.97 -7.75 13.40
CA GLU A 1053 -4.26 -7.93 12.14
C GLU A 1053 -4.30 -6.63 11.32
N VAL A 1054 -3.16 -5.93 11.27
CA VAL A 1054 -3.03 -4.61 10.61
C VAL A 1054 -2.44 -4.68 9.20
N LEU A 1055 -1.80 -5.79 8.82
CA LEU A 1055 -1.15 -5.90 7.52
C LEU A 1055 -2.15 -6.32 6.43
N SER A 1056 -2.27 -5.50 5.40
CA SER A 1056 -3.06 -5.81 4.20
C SER A 1056 -2.42 -6.96 3.41
N ARG A 1057 -3.23 -7.95 3.04
CA ARG A 1057 -2.76 -9.15 2.32
C ARG A 1057 -3.90 -9.97 1.73
N TYR A 1058 -3.57 -10.82 0.76
CA TYR A 1058 -4.48 -11.89 0.33
C TYR A 1058 -4.66 -12.95 1.41
N LYS A 1059 -5.90 -13.37 1.61
CA LYS A 1059 -6.31 -14.44 2.51
C LYS A 1059 -7.25 -15.41 1.82
N TRP A 1060 -7.33 -16.60 2.40
CA TRP A 1060 -8.24 -17.66 1.99
C TRP A 1060 -8.95 -18.20 3.22
N GLN A 1061 -10.26 -18.02 3.29
CA GLN A 1061 -11.10 -18.49 4.39
C GLN A 1061 -12.43 -19.03 3.83
N GLY A 1062 -12.92 -20.14 4.38
CA GLY A 1062 -14.25 -20.65 4.03
C GLY A 1062 -14.44 -21.04 2.55
N GLY A 1063 -13.35 -21.31 1.82
CA GLY A 1063 -13.42 -21.61 0.38
C GLY A 1063 -13.43 -20.38 -0.53
N LEU A 1064 -13.22 -19.18 0.02
CA LEU A 1064 -13.17 -17.92 -0.72
C LEU A 1064 -11.82 -17.21 -0.51
N GLY A 1065 -11.28 -16.66 -1.60
CA GLY A 1065 -10.07 -15.85 -1.60
C GLY A 1065 -10.41 -14.37 -1.70
N TYR A 1066 -9.76 -13.54 -0.91
CA TYR A 1066 -9.96 -12.10 -0.90
C TYR A 1066 -8.70 -11.35 -0.50
N TYR A 1067 -8.59 -10.09 -0.93
CA TYR A 1067 -7.61 -9.16 -0.37
C TYR A 1067 -8.24 -8.47 0.84
N GLN A 1068 -7.61 -8.57 2.01
CA GLN A 1068 -8.04 -7.86 3.21
C GLN A 1068 -7.17 -6.61 3.36
N SER A 1069 -7.82 -5.46 3.54
CA SER A 1069 -7.17 -4.20 3.90
C SER A 1069 -7.72 -3.73 5.23
N THR A 1070 -6.87 -3.65 6.25
CA THR A 1070 -7.27 -3.15 7.56
C THR A 1070 -6.92 -1.67 7.62
N ARG A 1071 -7.93 -0.79 7.62
CA ARG A 1071 -7.81 0.66 7.85
C ARG A 1071 -8.13 0.98 9.31
N ASP A 1072 -8.12 2.26 9.67
CA ASP A 1072 -8.39 2.71 11.05
C ASP A 1072 -9.84 2.48 11.48
N ALA A 1073 -10.80 2.98 10.70
CA ALA A 1073 -12.23 2.90 10.99
C ALA A 1073 -12.92 1.61 10.48
N SER A 1074 -12.26 0.85 9.60
CA SER A 1074 -12.89 -0.26 8.90
C SER A 1074 -11.92 -1.36 8.46
N THR A 1075 -12.46 -2.56 8.24
CA THR A 1075 -11.77 -3.66 7.56
C THR A 1075 -12.43 -3.88 6.21
N ASP A 1076 -11.68 -3.67 5.13
CA ASP A 1076 -12.15 -3.88 3.77
C ASP A 1076 -11.76 -5.27 3.24
N PHE A 1077 -12.67 -5.89 2.50
CA PHE A 1077 -12.49 -7.17 1.85
C PHE A 1077 -12.81 -7.04 0.36
N PHE A 1078 -11.85 -7.38 -0.49
CA PHE A 1078 -11.99 -7.29 -1.94
C PHE A 1078 -11.97 -8.69 -2.56
N PHE A 1079 -13.07 -9.06 -3.23
CA PHE A 1079 -13.29 -10.34 -3.87
C PHE A 1079 -13.20 -10.17 -5.39
N SER A 1080 -12.19 -10.75 -6.03
CA SER A 1080 -12.07 -10.65 -7.49
C SER A 1080 -13.18 -11.44 -8.18
N TYR A 1081 -13.58 -12.56 -7.56
CA TYR A 1081 -14.69 -13.41 -7.97
C TYR A 1081 -15.38 -13.93 -6.71
N LEU A 1082 -16.70 -13.75 -6.65
CA LEU A 1082 -17.57 -14.15 -5.55
C LEU A 1082 -18.60 -15.14 -6.10
N PRO A 1083 -18.41 -16.46 -5.90
CA PRO A 1083 -19.36 -17.46 -6.37
C PRO A 1083 -20.66 -17.42 -5.57
N LYS A 1084 -21.74 -17.91 -6.15
CA LYS A 1084 -22.98 -18.22 -5.45
C LYS A 1084 -22.71 -19.13 -4.24
N GLY A 1085 -23.23 -18.77 -3.07
CA GLY A 1085 -23.05 -19.56 -1.87
C GLY A 1085 -23.32 -18.82 -0.57
N THR A 1086 -22.89 -19.42 0.53
CA THR A 1086 -22.89 -18.79 1.86
C THR A 1086 -21.49 -18.90 2.45
N TYR A 1087 -20.94 -17.75 2.84
CA TYR A 1087 -19.58 -17.61 3.35
C TYR A 1087 -19.61 -17.02 4.74
N VAL A 1088 -18.69 -17.48 5.60
CA VAL A 1088 -18.53 -16.95 6.95
C VAL A 1088 -17.09 -16.48 7.09
N PHE A 1089 -16.93 -15.19 7.35
CA PHE A 1089 -15.64 -14.56 7.58
C PHE A 1089 -15.51 -14.20 9.03
N GLU A 1090 -14.30 -14.35 9.56
CA GLU A 1090 -14.04 -13.86 10.90
C GLU A 1090 -12.69 -13.19 10.99
N TYR A 1091 -12.65 -12.09 11.74
CA TYR A 1091 -11.43 -11.40 12.11
C TYR A 1091 -11.53 -10.90 13.54
N THR A 1092 -10.39 -10.62 14.16
CA THR A 1092 -10.32 -10.32 15.60
C THR A 1092 -9.95 -8.87 15.83
N LEU A 1093 -10.70 -8.22 16.70
CA LEU A 1093 -10.44 -6.92 17.28
C LEU A 1093 -10.04 -7.09 18.76
N ARG A 1094 -9.40 -6.07 19.32
CA ARG A 1094 -9.06 -5.96 20.73
C ARG A 1094 -9.69 -4.70 21.29
N VAL A 1095 -10.28 -4.81 22.48
CA VAL A 1095 -10.86 -3.67 23.19
C VAL A 1095 -9.74 -2.81 23.76
N ALA A 1096 -9.69 -1.53 23.40
CA ALA A 1096 -8.63 -0.59 23.75
C ALA A 1096 -9.11 0.53 24.69
N HIS A 1097 -10.35 1.00 24.57
CA HIS A 1097 -10.90 2.10 25.37
C HIS A 1097 -12.19 1.72 26.10
N ARG A 1098 -12.40 2.31 27.28
CA ARG A 1098 -13.67 2.23 28.04
C ARG A 1098 -14.65 3.27 27.50
N GLY A 1099 -15.94 2.96 27.53
CA GLY A 1099 -16.94 3.84 26.96
C GLY A 1099 -18.18 3.15 26.41
N GLU A 1100 -19.02 3.95 25.77
CA GLU A 1100 -20.20 3.55 25.02
C GLU A 1100 -19.96 3.90 23.56
N PHE A 1101 -19.91 2.88 22.69
CA PHE A 1101 -19.48 3.06 21.31
C PHE A 1101 -20.47 2.49 20.29
N SER A 1102 -20.68 3.26 19.22
CA SER A 1102 -21.37 2.85 18.02
C SER A 1102 -20.45 1.97 17.17
N ASN A 1103 -20.82 0.71 16.93
CA ASN A 1103 -19.95 -0.27 16.28
C ASN A 1103 -20.10 -0.35 14.74
N GLY A 1104 -20.59 0.73 14.12
CA GLY A 1104 -20.75 0.87 12.66
C GLY A 1104 -21.57 -0.25 11.99
N ILE A 1105 -21.61 -0.23 10.66
CA ILE A 1105 -22.28 -1.24 9.83
C ILE A 1105 -21.28 -2.06 9.00
N THR A 1106 -21.74 -3.20 8.49
CA THR A 1106 -21.08 -3.87 7.37
C THR A 1106 -21.84 -3.55 6.10
N SER A 1107 -21.16 -3.08 5.06
CA SER A 1107 -21.70 -2.90 3.72
C SER A 1107 -20.98 -3.79 2.71
N ILE A 1108 -21.67 -4.19 1.65
CA ILE A 1108 -21.09 -4.92 0.52
C ILE A 1108 -21.65 -4.38 -0.79
N GLN A 1109 -20.78 -4.12 -1.76
CA GLN A 1109 -21.16 -3.62 -3.08
C GLN A 1109 -20.25 -4.15 -4.18
N CYS A 1110 -20.76 -4.21 -5.41
CA CYS A 1110 -19.89 -4.42 -6.58
C CYS A 1110 -19.11 -3.13 -6.87
N MET A 1111 -17.78 -3.19 -6.98
CA MET A 1111 -16.92 -2.00 -7.21
C MET A 1111 -17.26 -1.29 -8.52
N TYR A 1112 -17.64 -2.06 -9.54
CA TYR A 1112 -17.96 -1.56 -10.88
C TYR A 1112 -19.47 -1.48 -11.16
N ALA A 1113 -20.32 -1.97 -10.24
CA ALA A 1113 -21.79 -1.85 -10.30
C ALA A 1113 -22.39 -1.57 -8.90
N PRO A 1114 -22.15 -0.38 -8.32
CA PRO A 1114 -22.50 -0.10 -6.93
C PRO A 1114 -24.02 0.00 -6.65
N GLU A 1115 -24.89 -0.23 -7.65
CA GLU A 1115 -26.33 -0.45 -7.45
C GLU A 1115 -26.64 -1.74 -6.72
N PHE A 1116 -25.74 -2.71 -6.80
CA PHE A 1116 -25.87 -3.96 -6.09
C PHE A 1116 -25.16 -3.81 -4.75
N THR A 1117 -25.87 -3.23 -3.80
CA THR A 1117 -25.38 -2.99 -2.45
C THR A 1117 -26.31 -3.62 -1.41
N SER A 1118 -25.74 -4.02 -0.28
CA SER A 1118 -26.46 -4.54 0.87
C SER A 1118 -25.72 -4.11 2.13
N HIS A 1119 -26.44 -3.99 3.23
CA HIS A 1119 -25.86 -3.64 4.53
C HIS A 1119 -26.45 -4.48 5.66
N ALA A 1120 -25.71 -4.60 6.76
CA ALA A 1120 -26.16 -5.23 7.99
C ALA A 1120 -26.44 -4.18 9.06
N GLU A 1121 -27.36 -4.51 9.99
CA GLU A 1121 -27.70 -3.66 11.12
C GLU A 1121 -26.47 -3.24 11.96
N GLY A 1122 -26.51 -1.99 12.42
CA GLY A 1122 -25.53 -1.45 13.36
C GLY A 1122 -25.68 -2.07 14.75
N LEU A 1123 -24.59 -2.14 15.50
CA LEU A 1123 -24.57 -2.63 16.90
C LEU A 1123 -24.01 -1.55 17.81
N HIS A 1124 -24.48 -1.49 19.06
CA HIS A 1124 -23.89 -0.68 20.12
C HIS A 1124 -23.07 -1.57 21.06
N VAL A 1125 -21.94 -1.06 21.58
CA VAL A 1125 -21.08 -1.81 22.52
C VAL A 1125 -20.72 -0.97 23.75
N SER A 1126 -20.84 -1.59 24.93
CA SER A 1126 -20.46 -1.01 26.22
C SER A 1126 -19.20 -1.69 26.75
N VAL A 1127 -18.18 -0.88 27.05
CA VAL A 1127 -16.89 -1.32 27.60
C VAL A 1127 -16.70 -0.71 29.00
N LYS A 1128 -16.56 -1.57 30.01
CA LYS A 1128 -16.39 -1.15 31.41
C LYS A 1128 -14.97 -0.89 31.82
#